data_AF-A0A950X1M7-F1
#
_entry.id   AF-A0A950X1M7-F1
#
_cell.length_a   1.000
_cell.length_b   1.000
_cell.length_c   1.000
_cell.angle_alpha   90.00
_cell.angle_beta   90.00
_cell.angle_gamma   90.00
#
_symmetry.space_group_name_H-M   'P 1'
#
loop_
_entity.id
_entity.type
_entity.pdbx_description
1 polymer ?
#
loop_
_entity_poly.entity_id
_entity_poly.type
_entity_poly.pdbx_seq_one_letter_code
_entity_poly.pdbx_strand_id
1 'polypeptide(L)'
;MRSAWHEILDSRGRPRRQYYQLLEHLERYSRTDLTELEERLEATLRELGISFEGSKSNGQNTWFSDLLPHIFLPEEWDLLQKGFQQRIRAFELFLQDVYGQREILRQGVLPIPVVLGSPQYHRSAVGLRPPKGLFLHLSGLALCRDEEGSLTVKNHYFGHASGLSYMIQNRRLLARVVPELFVHHRVESIAQLPTEILMRLRAMSSRPDPAVVLLTPGVASAVYSEHSFLARRMGIPLVQGEDLLVLDGNLFLKTVSGLERIDVVYSRVADPWLDPLAFNPDSRLGVPGLVHCLRRGTVTVVNAVGAHLADDRSLLHFANSIIRFYLGEWPILPTLTTYWLGDLDQREMVMENLDSFQIRALTGERFLALDEVEKGAAEIEAEVRKAPHLYVAQPLNDAARTLCFVKGKQVERLQDHIVYGMHDGEAFNLFPGALTRLSSSKNGRTESEHGGGGKDTWVVSVHTATSTPAPAFRRPWMLPVRQVTSRVAEGFYWLGRYLERGLHVSKMIQYIETIEMEELSLAERKLYRPIWNQLLPPLETPGRRGRRGINSVTERYCLMLDPDQIGSVVTMVRRALVNANSLREVISPEAWAVLSLLRTQFQRRRLNRNASEAEAKIQTRRVADAVLAHIPQFFATAQQTMLADDGWRFCELGMYVERAITTANAAFSVASSVRRAHQERPALDIELSVFLRLLGCRDAYRRIYQTRSEPAPVLEFLWQNAAMPRSVMYSLQQCTSILSTSLPKNSPPATAALNFLQDLVRQVRRLDWYSFFLELEESPDRVLQADELVALTDHLFAQIEQLHYVIADNFLNHQSIISEPEPTLFG
;
A
#
# COMPACT_ATOMS: atom_id res chain seq x y z
N MET A 1 -6.79 11.93 48.50
CA MET A 1 -6.94 11.25 47.21
C MET A 1 -5.57 10.72 46.81
N ARG A 2 -5.39 9.40 46.64
CA ARG A 2 -4.15 8.86 46.07
C ARG A 2 -4.09 9.36 44.61
N SER A 3 -2.96 9.91 44.19
CA SER A 3 -2.75 10.28 42.79
C SER A 3 -2.74 9.03 41.92
N ALA A 4 -3.45 9.03 40.79
CA ALA A 4 -3.44 7.93 39.81
C ALA A 4 -2.00 7.57 39.40
N TRP A 5 -1.76 6.28 39.08
CA TRP A 5 -0.44 5.80 38.69
C TRP A 5 0.15 6.58 37.50
N HIS A 6 1.42 6.95 37.63
CA HIS A 6 2.21 7.57 36.58
C HIS A 6 3.42 6.69 36.25
N GLU A 7 3.64 6.45 34.95
CA GLU A 7 4.61 5.48 34.42
C GLU A 7 6.06 5.97 34.53
N ILE A 8 6.25 7.28 34.41
CA ILE A 8 7.56 7.93 34.45
C ILE A 8 7.86 8.59 35.79
N LEU A 9 6.87 9.19 36.45
CA LEU A 9 7.03 9.92 37.71
C LEU A 9 6.54 9.08 38.90
N ASP A 10 7.20 9.24 40.05
CA ASP A 10 6.77 8.69 41.33
C ASP A 10 5.73 9.60 42.02
N SER A 11 5.24 9.18 43.19
CA SER A 11 4.25 9.95 43.97
C SER A 11 4.76 11.31 44.49
N ARG A 12 6.06 11.59 44.37
CA ARG A 12 6.69 12.88 44.71
C ARG A 12 6.99 13.72 43.46
N GLY A 13 6.57 13.27 42.27
CA GLY A 13 6.83 13.94 41.00
C GLY A 13 8.27 13.79 40.50
N ARG A 14 9.07 12.88 41.09
CA ARG A 14 10.44 12.61 40.62
C ARG A 14 10.42 11.49 39.59
N PRO A 15 11.32 11.50 38.60
CA PRO A 15 11.42 10.35 37.70
C PRO A 15 11.68 9.06 38.45
N ARG A 16 11.10 7.96 37.98
CA ARG A 16 11.41 6.61 38.45
C ARG A 16 12.81 6.22 38.00
N ARG A 17 13.42 5.27 38.73
CA ARG A 17 14.84 4.90 38.57
C ARG A 17 15.24 4.57 37.13
N GLN A 18 14.40 3.83 36.42
CA GLN A 18 14.64 3.41 35.04
C GLN A 18 14.63 4.57 34.03
N TYR A 19 14.08 5.73 34.40
CA TYR A 19 13.96 6.90 33.53
C TYR A 19 15.02 7.98 33.80
N TYR A 20 15.81 7.91 34.87
CA TYR A 20 16.76 8.97 35.22
C TYR A 20 17.76 9.29 34.11
N GLN A 21 18.47 8.28 33.59
CA GLN A 21 19.48 8.48 32.56
C GLN A 21 18.88 8.99 31.25
N LEU A 22 17.68 8.52 30.91
CA LEU A 22 16.98 8.88 29.70
C LEU A 22 16.51 10.34 29.74
N LEU A 23 15.89 10.77 30.84
CA LEU A 23 15.45 12.15 31.02
C LEU A 23 16.63 13.09 31.16
N GLU A 24 17.67 12.73 31.91
CA GLU A 24 18.89 13.56 32.01
C GLU A 24 19.53 13.79 30.63
N HIS A 25 19.53 12.78 29.76
CA HIS A 25 20.04 12.91 28.41
C HIS A 25 19.16 13.85 27.56
N LEU A 26 17.84 13.67 27.59
CA LEU A 26 16.90 14.50 26.83
C LEU A 26 16.83 15.95 27.33
N GLU A 27 17.04 16.18 28.62
CA GLU A 27 17.09 17.51 29.24
C GLU A 27 18.34 18.32 28.86
N ARG A 28 19.39 17.68 28.32
CA ARG A 28 20.58 18.38 27.80
C ARG A 28 20.33 19.09 26.47
N TYR A 29 19.30 18.68 25.73
CA TYR A 29 18.91 19.32 24.49
C TYR A 29 18.15 20.60 24.77
N SER A 30 18.40 21.65 23.97
CA SER A 30 17.56 22.84 24.03
C SER A 30 16.16 22.53 23.49
N ARG A 31 15.19 23.37 23.82
CA ARG A 31 13.83 23.23 23.29
C ARG A 31 13.79 23.26 21.75
N THR A 32 14.68 24.03 21.13
CA THR A 32 14.80 24.11 19.68
C THR A 32 15.31 22.79 19.11
N ASP A 33 16.37 22.23 19.71
CA ASP A 33 16.94 20.94 19.27
C ASP A 33 15.92 19.80 19.40
N LEU A 34 15.17 19.76 20.50
CA LEU A 34 14.09 18.77 20.66
C LEU A 34 13.00 18.92 19.59
N THR A 35 12.65 20.16 19.23
CA THR A 35 11.67 20.41 18.17
C THR A 35 12.21 19.95 16.81
N GLU A 36 13.49 20.19 16.51
CA GLU A 36 14.13 19.69 15.29
C GLU A 36 14.17 18.15 15.23
N LEU A 37 14.40 17.48 16.37
CA LEU A 37 14.33 16.02 16.45
C LEU A 37 12.91 15.49 16.21
N GLU A 38 11.88 16.15 16.76
CA GLU A 38 10.47 15.83 16.48
C GLU A 38 10.15 15.98 14.98
N GLU A 39 10.56 17.10 14.37
CA GLU A 39 10.37 17.35 12.94
C GLU A 39 11.09 16.30 12.08
N ARG A 40 12.28 15.85 12.51
CA ARG A 40 13.03 14.78 11.85
C ARG A 40 12.35 13.42 11.99
N LEU A 41 11.75 13.11 13.15
CA LEU A 41 10.91 11.92 13.32
C LEU A 41 9.72 11.94 12.37
N GLU A 42 8.99 13.06 12.30
CA GLU A 42 7.85 13.23 11.39
C GLU A 42 8.25 13.17 9.91
N ALA A 43 9.39 13.75 9.55
CA ALA A 43 9.94 13.63 8.19
C ALA A 43 10.26 12.16 7.87
N THR A 44 10.92 11.45 8.78
CA THR A 44 11.28 10.03 8.61
C THR A 44 10.05 9.14 8.53
N LEU A 45 9.01 9.39 9.33
CA LEU A 45 7.70 8.71 9.25
C LEU A 45 7.09 8.85 7.85
N ARG A 46 7.12 10.06 7.29
CA ARG A 46 6.62 10.35 5.93
C ARG A 46 7.46 9.68 4.85
N GLU A 47 8.80 9.71 4.99
CA GLU A 47 9.73 9.00 4.08
C GLU A 47 9.43 7.50 4.03
N LEU A 48 9.21 6.88 5.19
CA LEU A 48 8.90 5.46 5.31
C LEU A 48 7.46 5.12 4.89
N GLY A 49 6.64 6.12 4.54
CA GLY A 49 5.24 5.92 4.14
C GLY A 49 4.34 5.42 5.28
N ILE A 50 4.74 5.69 6.53
CA ILE A 50 4.00 5.28 7.72
C ILE A 50 2.81 6.22 7.88
N SER A 51 1.61 5.70 7.65
CA SER A 51 0.36 6.42 7.85
C SER A 51 -0.60 5.57 8.67
N PHE A 52 -1.26 6.20 9.62
CA PHE A 52 -2.46 5.68 10.28
C PHE A 52 -3.64 6.40 9.66
N GLU A 53 -4.32 5.78 8.70
CA GLU A 53 -5.51 6.38 8.09
C GLU A 53 -6.71 6.07 8.98
N GLY A 54 -6.83 6.80 10.08
CA GLY A 54 -8.08 6.85 10.83
C GLY A 54 -9.20 7.34 9.90
N SER A 55 -10.34 6.65 9.92
CA SER A 55 -11.56 6.91 9.14
C SER A 55 -11.69 8.35 8.60
N LYS A 56 -11.69 8.49 7.25
CA LYS A 56 -12.23 9.57 6.39
C LYS A 56 -12.26 11.02 6.91
N SER A 57 -11.43 11.42 7.86
CA SER A 57 -11.33 12.81 8.31
C SER A 57 -10.16 13.49 7.59
N ASN A 58 -10.44 14.65 6.99
CA ASN A 58 -9.54 15.48 6.19
C ASN A 58 -8.11 15.60 6.76
N GLY A 59 -7.20 14.68 6.39
CA GLY A 59 -5.75 14.84 6.41
C GLY A 59 -5.07 15.31 7.71
N GLN A 60 -5.73 15.31 8.87
CA GLN A 60 -5.23 15.96 10.09
C GLN A 60 -4.91 15.04 11.28
N ASN A 61 -5.21 13.74 11.22
CA ASN A 61 -4.84 12.81 12.29
C ASN A 61 -3.66 11.92 11.85
N THR A 62 -2.48 12.52 11.66
CA THR A 62 -1.24 11.77 11.42
C THR A 62 -0.71 11.19 12.72
N TRP A 63 -0.51 9.88 12.76
CA TRP A 63 0.23 9.18 13.81
C TRP A 63 1.60 9.83 14.02
N PHE A 64 1.92 10.18 15.26
CA PHE A 64 3.24 10.68 15.65
C PHE A 64 3.98 9.64 16.50
N SER A 65 5.30 9.65 16.44
CA SER A 65 6.15 8.87 17.34
C SER A 65 6.81 9.82 18.32
N ASP A 66 6.74 9.50 19.60
CA ASP A 66 7.36 10.30 20.65
C ASP A 66 8.87 9.99 20.80
N LEU A 67 9.62 10.98 21.30
CA LEU A 67 11.06 10.85 21.58
C LEU A 67 11.35 9.99 22.82
N LEU A 68 10.40 9.89 23.77
CA LEU A 68 10.61 9.23 25.04
C LEU A 68 10.03 7.79 25.03
N PRO A 69 10.87 6.74 24.98
CA PRO A 69 10.39 5.35 25.00
C PRO A 69 9.71 4.96 26.32
N HIS A 70 8.84 3.96 26.27
CA HIS A 70 8.38 3.24 27.46
C HIS A 70 9.37 2.14 27.83
N ILE A 71 9.58 1.87 29.13
CA ILE A 71 10.54 0.86 29.61
C ILE A 71 9.81 -0.18 30.46
N PHE A 72 9.87 -1.44 30.04
CA PHE A 72 9.52 -2.60 30.86
C PHE A 72 10.77 -3.18 31.51
N LEU A 73 10.67 -3.43 32.82
CA LEU A 73 11.72 -4.10 33.57
C LEU A 73 11.68 -5.63 33.36
N PRO A 74 12.81 -6.35 33.51
CA PRO A 74 12.87 -7.79 33.31
C PRO A 74 11.82 -8.58 34.12
N GLU A 75 11.59 -8.19 35.37
CA GLU A 75 10.66 -8.88 36.28
C GLU A 75 9.20 -8.68 35.84
N GLU A 76 8.88 -7.48 35.36
CA GLU A 76 7.56 -7.16 34.81
C GLU A 76 7.33 -7.95 33.51
N TRP A 77 8.36 -8.06 32.67
CA TRP A 77 8.28 -8.78 31.41
C TRP A 77 8.13 -10.29 31.60
N ASP A 78 8.82 -10.88 32.58
CA ASP A 78 8.67 -12.31 32.94
C ASP A 78 7.25 -12.63 33.43
N LEU A 79 6.66 -11.74 34.24
CA LEU A 79 5.26 -11.87 34.66
C LEU A 79 4.30 -11.81 33.46
N LEU A 80 4.53 -10.86 32.54
CA LEU A 80 3.74 -10.73 31.31
C LEU A 80 3.84 -11.97 30.42
N GLN A 81 5.05 -12.51 30.23
CA GLN A 81 5.30 -13.72 29.48
C GLN A 81 4.51 -14.91 30.03
N LYS A 82 4.60 -15.16 31.34
CA LYS A 82 3.89 -16.26 32.01
C LYS A 82 2.37 -16.12 31.91
N GLY A 83 1.85 -14.92 32.16
CA GLY A 83 0.42 -14.67 32.09
C GLY A 83 -0.15 -14.72 30.68
N PHE A 84 0.61 -14.25 29.68
CA PHE A 84 0.26 -14.36 28.27
C PHE A 84 0.20 -15.84 27.83
N GLN A 85 1.21 -16.63 28.17
CA GLN A 85 1.25 -18.07 27.89
C GLN A 85 0.08 -18.83 28.50
N GLN A 86 -0.19 -18.62 29.79
CA GLN A 86 -1.31 -19.24 30.49
C GLN A 86 -2.64 -18.92 29.78
N ARG A 87 -2.87 -17.63 29.52
CA ARG A 87 -4.13 -17.17 28.94
C ARG A 87 -4.32 -17.71 27.53
N ILE A 88 -3.30 -17.71 26.68
CA ILE A 88 -3.39 -18.30 25.34
C ILE A 88 -3.64 -19.80 25.42
N ARG A 89 -2.97 -20.55 26.31
CA ARG A 89 -3.23 -22.00 26.46
C ARG A 89 -4.69 -22.28 26.80
N ALA A 90 -5.29 -21.48 27.69
CA ALA A 90 -6.70 -21.61 28.04
C ALA A 90 -7.62 -21.29 26.85
N PHE A 91 -7.34 -20.22 26.10
CA PHE A 91 -8.16 -19.80 24.97
C PHE A 91 -8.00 -20.71 23.73
N GLU A 92 -6.84 -21.33 23.56
CA GLU A 92 -6.61 -22.36 22.55
C GLU A 92 -7.49 -23.59 22.83
N LEU A 93 -7.50 -24.08 24.08
CA LEU A 93 -8.40 -25.17 24.51
C LEU A 93 -9.88 -24.78 24.38
N PHE A 94 -10.22 -23.54 24.70
CA PHE A 94 -11.56 -22.99 24.49
C PHE A 94 -12.01 -23.07 23.04
N LEU A 95 -11.17 -22.64 22.08
CA LEU A 95 -11.49 -22.69 20.66
C LEU A 95 -11.65 -24.15 20.18
N GLN A 96 -10.75 -25.04 20.61
CA GLN A 96 -10.83 -26.47 20.30
C GLN A 96 -12.13 -27.10 20.81
N ASP A 97 -12.55 -26.76 22.02
CA ASP A 97 -13.80 -27.27 22.60
C ASP A 97 -15.03 -26.70 21.88
N VAL A 98 -15.11 -25.40 21.66
CA VAL A 98 -16.28 -24.73 21.07
C VAL A 98 -16.55 -25.19 19.63
N TYR A 99 -15.50 -25.39 18.84
CA TYR A 99 -15.61 -25.96 17.49
C TYR A 99 -15.65 -27.50 17.49
N GLY A 100 -15.51 -28.13 18.66
CA GLY A 100 -15.57 -29.57 18.89
C GLY A 100 -16.77 -29.98 19.76
N GLN A 101 -16.49 -30.47 20.98
CA GLN A 101 -17.47 -31.10 21.87
C GLN A 101 -18.37 -30.11 22.63
N ARG A 102 -17.90 -28.89 22.86
CA ARG A 102 -18.59 -27.79 23.57
C ARG A 102 -18.87 -28.12 25.04
N GLU A 103 -17.94 -28.77 25.72
CA GLU A 103 -18.04 -29.12 27.13
C GLU A 103 -18.19 -27.90 28.04
N ILE A 104 -17.51 -26.79 27.77
CA ILE A 104 -17.64 -25.57 28.57
C ILE A 104 -19.07 -25.00 28.54
N LEU A 105 -19.78 -25.20 27.41
CA LEU A 105 -21.19 -24.82 27.26
C LEU A 105 -22.11 -25.84 27.92
N ARG A 106 -21.83 -27.14 27.76
CA ARG A 106 -22.62 -28.23 28.37
C ARG A 106 -22.60 -28.20 29.89
N GLN A 107 -21.47 -27.81 30.48
CA GLN A 107 -21.30 -27.68 31.93
C GLN A 107 -21.78 -26.33 32.48
N GLY A 108 -22.30 -25.44 31.62
CA GLY A 108 -22.89 -24.16 32.05
C GLY A 108 -21.90 -23.12 32.56
N VAL A 109 -20.59 -23.30 32.30
CA VAL A 109 -19.55 -22.34 32.71
C VAL A 109 -19.66 -21.04 31.91
N LEU A 110 -20.06 -21.14 30.64
CA LEU A 110 -20.37 -20.00 29.78
C LEU A 110 -21.82 -20.05 29.30
N PRO A 111 -22.53 -18.91 29.27
CA PRO A 111 -23.83 -18.84 28.64
C PRO A 111 -23.72 -19.15 27.13
N ILE A 112 -24.61 -20.01 26.64
CA ILE A 112 -24.65 -20.39 25.21
C ILE A 112 -24.70 -19.17 24.27
N PRO A 113 -25.49 -18.11 24.53
CA PRO A 113 -25.57 -16.95 23.63
C PRO A 113 -24.26 -16.18 23.48
N VAL A 114 -23.39 -16.18 24.50
CA VAL A 114 -22.08 -15.51 24.46
C VAL A 114 -21.19 -16.10 23.38
N VAL A 115 -21.30 -17.41 23.15
CA VAL A 115 -20.49 -18.13 22.17
C VAL A 115 -21.24 -18.33 20.87
N LEU A 116 -22.36 -19.04 20.87
CA LEU A 116 -23.07 -19.40 19.64
C LEU A 116 -23.88 -18.25 19.03
N GLY A 117 -24.13 -17.19 19.80
CA GLY A 117 -24.75 -15.95 19.33
C GLY A 117 -23.73 -14.89 18.94
N SER A 118 -22.43 -15.12 19.15
CA SER A 118 -21.38 -14.18 18.76
C SER A 118 -21.32 -14.05 17.23
N PRO A 119 -21.18 -12.82 16.69
CA PRO A 119 -20.89 -12.60 15.27
C PRO A 119 -19.58 -13.25 14.80
N GLN A 120 -18.65 -13.51 15.71
CA GLN A 120 -17.34 -14.12 15.43
C GLN A 120 -17.37 -15.65 15.46
N TYR A 121 -18.47 -16.26 15.91
CA TYR A 121 -18.63 -17.72 15.85
C TYR A 121 -19.13 -18.13 14.47
N HIS A 122 -18.35 -18.97 13.79
CA HIS A 122 -18.68 -19.43 12.44
C HIS A 122 -18.94 -20.92 12.41
N ARG A 123 -20.20 -21.30 12.14
CA ARG A 123 -20.59 -22.70 11.97
C ARG A 123 -19.80 -23.41 10.88
N SER A 124 -19.44 -22.69 9.81
CA SER A 124 -18.62 -23.22 8.70
C SER A 124 -17.20 -23.63 9.13
N ALA A 125 -16.71 -23.15 10.28
CA ALA A 125 -15.42 -23.52 10.86
C ALA A 125 -15.46 -24.85 11.63
N VAL A 126 -16.65 -25.35 11.99
CA VAL A 126 -16.81 -26.64 12.69
C VAL A 126 -16.28 -27.78 11.81
N GLY A 127 -15.40 -28.60 12.37
CA GLY A 127 -14.78 -29.72 11.68
C GLY A 127 -13.60 -29.35 10.77
N LEU A 128 -13.24 -28.06 10.65
CA LEU A 128 -11.96 -27.69 10.05
C LEU A 128 -10.82 -28.12 10.97
N ARG A 129 -9.76 -28.66 10.39
CA ARG A 129 -8.55 -29.03 11.14
C ARG A 129 -7.62 -27.81 11.20
N PRO A 130 -7.38 -27.23 12.39
CA PRO A 130 -6.46 -26.11 12.50
C PRO A 130 -5.01 -26.56 12.21
N PRO A 131 -4.14 -25.65 11.73
CA PRO A 131 -2.76 -25.98 11.40
C PRO A 131 -1.99 -26.47 12.62
N LYS A 132 -1.34 -27.63 12.52
CA LYS A 132 -0.67 -28.31 13.65
C LYS A 132 -1.57 -28.49 14.89
N GLY A 133 -2.90 -28.49 14.73
CA GLY A 133 -3.84 -28.59 15.84
C GLY A 133 -4.05 -27.30 16.64
N LEU A 134 -3.53 -26.15 16.16
CA LEU A 134 -3.58 -24.87 16.89
C LEU A 134 -4.38 -23.82 16.12
N PHE A 135 -5.32 -23.15 16.76
CA PHE A 135 -6.06 -22.04 16.17
C PHE A 135 -5.24 -20.75 16.18
N LEU A 136 -4.58 -20.50 17.29
CA LEU A 136 -3.77 -19.32 17.53
C LEU A 136 -2.32 -19.61 17.14
N HIS A 137 -1.69 -18.72 16.38
CA HIS A 137 -0.26 -18.81 16.07
C HIS A 137 0.48 -17.50 16.30
N LEU A 138 -0.11 -16.37 15.89
CA LEU A 138 0.40 -15.03 16.12
C LEU A 138 -0.69 -14.21 16.78
N SER A 139 -0.44 -13.77 18.00
CA SER A 139 -1.47 -13.24 18.89
C SER A 139 -0.96 -12.02 19.65
N GLY A 140 -1.87 -11.14 20.02
CA GLY A 140 -1.59 -9.95 20.83
C GLY A 140 -2.48 -9.88 22.08
N LEU A 141 -2.01 -9.13 23.08
CA LEU A 141 -2.72 -8.89 24.32
C LEU A 141 -2.61 -7.40 24.67
N ALA A 142 -3.76 -6.74 24.81
CA ALA A 142 -3.79 -5.35 25.22
C ALA A 142 -3.81 -5.25 26.75
N LEU A 143 -2.97 -4.36 27.25
CA LEU A 143 -2.64 -4.20 28.65
C LEU A 143 -2.74 -2.73 29.02
N CYS A 144 -3.20 -2.47 30.23
CA CYS A 144 -3.10 -1.18 30.88
C CYS A 144 -2.67 -1.36 32.34
N ARG A 145 -2.26 -0.27 32.99
CA ARG A 145 -2.07 -0.25 34.44
C ARG A 145 -3.26 0.42 35.10
N ASP A 146 -3.74 -0.20 36.17
CA ASP A 146 -4.77 0.38 37.03
C ASP A 146 -4.21 1.53 37.90
N GLU A 147 -5.06 2.11 38.74
CA GLU A 147 -4.69 3.21 39.64
C GLU A 147 -3.59 2.83 40.65
N GLU A 148 -3.42 1.54 40.94
CA GLU A 148 -2.41 1.01 41.85
C GLU A 148 -1.10 0.65 41.13
N GLY A 149 -1.09 0.66 39.79
CA GLY A 149 0.05 0.34 38.94
C GLY A 149 0.14 -1.13 38.54
N SER A 150 -0.86 -1.94 38.84
CA SER A 150 -0.90 -3.36 38.47
C SER A 150 -1.26 -3.53 37.00
N LEU A 151 -0.58 -4.44 36.31
CA LEU A 151 -0.84 -4.75 34.91
C LEU A 151 -2.14 -5.56 34.78
N THR A 152 -3.08 -5.05 34.00
CA THR A 152 -4.39 -5.67 33.76
C THR A 152 -4.63 -5.84 32.26
N VAL A 153 -5.32 -6.92 31.90
CA VAL A 153 -5.71 -7.22 30.52
C VAL A 153 -6.94 -6.43 30.15
N LYS A 154 -6.78 -5.52 29.18
CA LYS A 154 -7.84 -4.66 28.65
C LYS A 154 -8.62 -5.31 27.50
N ASN A 155 -7.93 -6.02 26.61
CA ASN A 155 -8.53 -6.67 25.44
C ASN A 155 -7.66 -7.82 24.89
N HIS A 156 -8.28 -8.76 24.16
CA HIS A 156 -7.57 -9.80 23.41
C HIS A 156 -7.45 -9.41 21.95
N TYR A 157 -6.29 -9.73 21.36
CA TYR A 157 -6.01 -9.64 19.92
C TYR A 157 -5.38 -10.97 19.46
N PHE A 158 -5.95 -12.07 19.93
CA PHE A 158 -5.48 -13.43 19.71
C PHE A 158 -5.70 -13.88 18.27
N GLY A 159 -6.89 -13.67 17.72
CA GLY A 159 -7.25 -14.01 16.35
C GLY A 159 -6.61 -13.06 15.34
N HIS A 160 -6.60 -11.76 15.62
CA HIS A 160 -6.03 -10.74 14.73
C HIS A 160 -5.05 -9.80 15.44
N ALA A 161 -3.75 -10.16 15.41
CA ALA A 161 -2.67 -9.34 15.95
C ALA A 161 -2.39 -8.11 15.05
N SER A 162 -3.17 -7.04 15.20
CA SER A 162 -2.94 -5.74 14.55
C SER A 162 -2.04 -4.83 15.38
N GLY A 163 -1.16 -4.11 14.71
CA GLY A 163 -0.31 -3.08 15.32
C GLY A 163 1.16 -3.49 15.50
N LEU A 164 1.50 -4.73 15.14
CA LEU A 164 2.84 -5.29 15.22
C LEU A 164 3.85 -4.47 14.40
N SER A 165 3.44 -3.93 13.25
CA SER A 165 4.33 -3.14 12.41
C SER A 165 4.73 -1.82 13.08
N TYR A 166 3.84 -1.18 13.84
CA TYR A 166 4.13 0.08 14.53
C TYR A 166 5.13 -0.12 15.67
N MET A 167 5.05 -1.24 16.39
CA MET A 167 6.07 -1.61 17.38
C MET A 167 7.47 -1.64 16.75
N ILE A 168 7.62 -2.35 15.62
CA ILE A 168 8.91 -2.47 14.91
C ILE A 168 9.35 -1.10 14.36
N GLN A 169 8.40 -0.32 13.85
CA GLN A 169 8.70 0.97 13.21
C GLN A 169 9.09 2.04 14.21
N ASN A 170 8.42 2.15 15.37
CA ASN A 170 8.79 3.09 16.44
C ASN A 170 10.24 2.89 16.88
N ARG A 171 10.67 1.63 17.08
CA ARG A 171 12.06 1.30 17.39
C ARG A 171 13.03 1.79 16.31
N ARG A 172 12.72 1.51 15.05
CA ARG A 172 13.58 1.87 13.91
C ARG A 172 13.66 3.39 13.70
N LEU A 173 12.56 4.10 13.94
CA LEU A 173 12.49 5.56 13.88
C LEU A 173 13.38 6.18 14.95
N LEU A 174 13.18 5.78 16.21
CA LEU A 174 13.95 6.33 17.32
C LEU A 174 15.44 6.03 17.17
N ALA A 175 15.80 4.80 16.78
CA ALA A 175 17.20 4.42 16.53
C ALA A 175 17.85 5.18 15.35
N ARG A 176 17.07 5.67 14.38
CA ARG A 176 17.58 6.46 13.24
C ARG A 176 17.72 7.95 13.57
N VAL A 177 16.86 8.47 14.45
CA VAL A 177 16.82 9.90 14.78
C VAL A 177 17.70 10.23 15.99
N VAL A 178 17.67 9.42 17.04
CA VAL A 178 18.43 9.63 18.29
C VAL A 178 19.12 8.32 18.73
N PRO A 179 20.10 7.81 17.95
CA PRO A 179 20.80 6.56 18.28
C PRO A 179 21.51 6.58 19.64
N GLU A 180 21.89 7.76 20.13
CA GLU A 180 22.61 7.97 21.39
C GLU A 180 21.81 7.45 22.61
N LEU A 181 20.47 7.46 22.53
CA LEU A 181 19.61 6.95 23.61
C LEU A 181 19.83 5.46 23.88
N PHE A 182 20.24 4.68 22.86
CA PHE A 182 20.41 3.23 22.96
C PHE A 182 21.74 2.82 23.59
N VAL A 183 22.75 3.70 23.63
CA VAL A 183 24.12 3.35 24.06
C VAL A 183 24.18 2.88 25.52
N HIS A 184 23.37 3.49 26.39
CA HIS A 184 23.39 3.22 27.82
C HIS A 184 22.29 2.26 28.29
N HIS A 185 21.43 1.80 27.38
CA HIS A 185 20.29 0.93 27.70
C HIS A 185 20.46 -0.43 27.01
N ARG A 186 20.37 -1.52 27.79
CA ARG A 186 20.43 -2.90 27.27
C ARG A 186 19.07 -3.31 26.71
N VAL A 187 18.67 -2.66 25.62
CA VAL A 187 17.38 -2.89 24.96
C VAL A 187 17.47 -4.17 24.11
N GLU A 188 16.50 -5.07 24.28
CA GLU A 188 16.42 -6.27 23.44
C GLU A 188 16.08 -5.94 21.98
N SER A 189 16.70 -6.68 21.05
CA SER A 189 16.55 -6.45 19.62
C SER A 189 15.25 -7.06 19.10
N ILE A 190 14.53 -6.27 18.31
CA ILE A 190 13.34 -6.71 17.55
C ILE A 190 13.57 -6.66 16.03
N ALA A 191 14.82 -6.52 15.59
CA ALA A 191 15.16 -6.30 14.19
C ALA A 191 14.86 -7.51 13.29
N GLN A 192 15.00 -8.73 13.84
CA GLN A 192 14.84 -9.98 13.08
C GLN A 192 13.39 -10.54 13.13
N LEU A 193 12.48 -9.90 13.87
CA LEU A 193 11.11 -10.39 14.07
C LEU A 193 10.37 -10.73 12.76
N PRO A 194 10.38 -9.89 11.69
CA PRO A 194 9.69 -10.26 10.46
C PRO A 194 10.24 -11.57 9.86
N THR A 195 11.56 -11.75 9.86
CA THR A 195 12.19 -12.97 9.35
C THR A 195 11.85 -14.18 10.22
N GLU A 196 11.83 -14.03 11.54
CA GLU A 196 11.42 -15.08 12.47
C GLU A 196 9.96 -15.49 12.22
N ILE A 197 9.05 -14.53 12.08
CA ILE A 197 7.63 -14.78 11.74
C ILE A 197 7.54 -15.57 10.44
N LEU A 198 8.25 -15.16 9.39
CA LEU A 198 8.27 -15.89 8.12
C LEU A 198 8.77 -17.32 8.28
N MET A 199 9.86 -17.54 9.02
CA MET A 199 10.40 -18.89 9.24
C MET A 199 9.38 -19.78 9.94
N ARG A 200 8.63 -19.25 10.91
CA ARG A 200 7.56 -19.96 11.61
C ARG A 200 6.36 -20.23 10.70
N LEU A 201 5.96 -19.27 9.86
CA LEU A 201 4.92 -19.46 8.84
C LEU A 201 5.31 -20.58 7.87
N ARG A 202 6.56 -20.59 7.38
CA ARG A 202 7.07 -21.67 6.51
C ARG A 202 7.03 -23.03 7.19
N ALA A 203 7.34 -23.09 8.48
CA ALA A 203 7.29 -24.32 9.26
C ALA A 203 5.87 -24.92 9.42
N MET A 204 4.82 -24.24 8.95
CA MET A 204 3.46 -24.79 8.89
C MET A 204 3.21 -25.73 7.71
N SER A 205 4.11 -25.74 6.72
CA SER A 205 4.07 -26.68 5.61
C SER A 205 5.17 -27.74 5.77
N SER A 206 4.88 -28.96 5.30
CA SER A 206 5.84 -30.06 5.26
C SER A 206 6.73 -30.04 4.00
N ARG A 207 6.45 -29.13 3.05
CA ARG A 207 7.23 -29.01 1.82
C ARG A 207 8.61 -28.39 2.10
N PRO A 208 9.64 -28.78 1.32
CA PRO A 208 11.01 -28.28 1.53
C PRO A 208 11.16 -26.78 1.27
N ASP A 209 10.39 -26.23 0.33
CA ASP A 209 10.35 -24.79 0.05
C ASP A 209 8.92 -24.27 -0.07
N PRO A 210 8.28 -23.92 1.06
CA PRO A 210 6.86 -23.57 1.05
C PRO A 210 6.62 -22.13 0.59
N ALA A 211 5.62 -21.98 -0.27
CA ALA A 211 5.17 -20.68 -0.75
C ALA A 211 4.24 -20.03 0.29
N VAL A 212 4.67 -18.88 0.82
CA VAL A 212 3.93 -18.07 1.79
C VAL A 212 3.52 -16.76 1.13
N VAL A 213 2.26 -16.35 1.34
CA VAL A 213 1.69 -15.07 0.90
C VAL A 213 0.98 -14.37 2.05
N LEU A 214 0.85 -13.04 1.98
CA LEU A 214 0.06 -12.24 2.92
C LEU A 214 -1.23 -11.77 2.23
N LEU A 215 -2.38 -12.28 2.67
CA LEU A 215 -3.69 -11.90 2.12
C LEU A 215 -4.20 -10.61 2.78
N THR A 216 -4.46 -9.58 1.98
CA THR A 216 -4.91 -8.26 2.42
C THR A 216 -6.26 -7.89 1.81
N PRO A 217 -7.13 -7.16 2.53
CA PRO A 217 -8.33 -6.56 1.95
C PRO A 217 -8.03 -5.42 0.95
N GLY A 218 -6.78 -4.94 0.89
CA GLY A 218 -6.34 -3.91 -0.06
C GLY A 218 -6.21 -2.50 0.52
N VAL A 219 -5.95 -1.53 -0.36
CA VAL A 219 -5.61 -0.13 -0.02
C VAL A 219 -6.71 0.62 0.74
N ALA A 220 -7.96 0.15 0.69
CA ALA A 220 -9.07 0.75 1.41
C ALA A 220 -9.08 0.44 2.91
N SER A 221 -8.24 -0.51 3.37
CA SER A 221 -8.11 -0.81 4.79
C SER A 221 -7.25 0.24 5.50
N ALA A 222 -7.73 0.72 6.65
CA ALA A 222 -7.03 1.68 7.50
C ALA A 222 -5.62 1.21 7.94
N VAL A 223 -5.40 -0.11 7.97
CA VAL A 223 -4.13 -0.75 8.37
C VAL A 223 -3.37 -1.37 7.19
N TYR A 224 -3.66 -0.97 5.94
CA TYR A 224 -2.95 -1.48 4.76
C TYR A 224 -1.43 -1.22 4.82
N SER A 225 -1.01 -0.09 5.43
CA SER A 225 0.40 0.24 5.64
C SER A 225 1.14 -0.81 6.46
N GLU A 226 0.49 -1.41 7.46
CA GLU A 226 1.02 -2.53 8.24
C GLU A 226 1.21 -3.77 7.37
N HIS A 227 0.22 -4.12 6.55
CA HIS A 227 0.26 -5.31 5.71
C HIS A 227 1.41 -5.22 4.70
N SER A 228 1.55 -4.05 4.05
CA SER A 228 2.63 -3.78 3.11
C SER A 228 4.02 -3.80 3.78
N PHE A 229 4.14 -3.20 4.97
CA PHE A 229 5.39 -3.24 5.73
C PHE A 229 5.81 -4.67 6.09
N LEU A 230 4.89 -5.48 6.61
CA LEU A 230 5.16 -6.85 7.02
C LEU A 230 5.51 -7.73 5.82
N ALA A 231 4.73 -7.67 4.73
CA ALA A 231 5.01 -8.41 3.50
C ALA A 231 6.39 -8.08 2.94
N ARG A 232 6.73 -6.78 2.85
CA ARG A 232 8.03 -6.29 2.40
C ARG A 232 9.18 -6.77 3.27
N ARG A 233 9.04 -6.69 4.60
CA ARG A 233 10.10 -7.07 5.55
C ARG A 233 10.32 -8.58 5.60
N MET A 234 9.25 -9.35 5.40
CA MET A 234 9.35 -10.80 5.22
C MET A 234 9.86 -11.17 3.82
N GLY A 235 9.67 -10.32 2.82
CA GLY A 235 9.97 -10.66 1.43
C GLY A 235 8.99 -11.69 0.86
N ILE A 236 7.70 -11.56 1.20
CA ILE A 236 6.61 -12.39 0.66
C ILE A 236 5.63 -11.56 -0.16
N PRO A 237 4.92 -12.15 -1.14
CA PRO A 237 3.90 -11.45 -1.91
C PRO A 237 2.74 -10.94 -1.03
N LEU A 238 2.35 -9.69 -1.25
CA LEU A 238 1.12 -9.09 -0.73
C LEU A 238 0.01 -9.30 -1.75
N VAL A 239 -1.02 -10.08 -1.41
CA VAL A 239 -2.03 -10.55 -2.36
C VAL A 239 -3.44 -10.16 -1.93
N GLN A 240 -4.31 -9.91 -2.89
CA GLN A 240 -5.75 -9.76 -2.69
C GLN A 240 -6.49 -11.03 -3.12
N GLY A 241 -7.77 -11.17 -2.78
CA GLY A 241 -8.56 -12.34 -3.16
C GLY A 241 -8.53 -12.66 -4.66
N GLU A 242 -8.54 -11.63 -5.51
CA GLU A 242 -8.49 -11.76 -6.97
C GLU A 242 -7.14 -12.23 -7.52
N ASP A 243 -6.04 -12.07 -6.76
CA ASP A 243 -4.71 -12.57 -7.15
C ASP A 243 -4.64 -14.11 -6.99
N LEU A 244 -5.55 -14.70 -6.23
CA LEU A 244 -5.56 -16.12 -5.90
C LEU A 244 -6.64 -16.87 -6.68
N LEU A 245 -6.40 -18.16 -6.91
CA LEU A 245 -7.30 -19.07 -7.62
C LEU A 245 -7.30 -20.43 -6.94
N VAL A 246 -8.47 -21.04 -6.79
CA VAL A 246 -8.60 -22.43 -6.38
C VAL A 246 -8.81 -23.30 -7.61
N LEU A 247 -7.95 -24.30 -7.78
CA LEU A 247 -8.03 -25.29 -8.87
C LEU A 247 -7.71 -26.67 -8.29
N ASP A 248 -8.56 -27.67 -8.58
CA ASP A 248 -8.44 -29.05 -8.08
C ASP A 248 -8.24 -29.19 -6.57
N GLY A 249 -8.82 -28.25 -5.81
CA GLY A 249 -8.68 -28.17 -4.35
C GLY A 249 -7.29 -27.78 -3.87
N ASN A 250 -6.47 -27.13 -4.71
CA ASN A 250 -5.23 -26.46 -4.34
C ASN A 250 -5.36 -24.95 -4.57
N LEU A 251 -4.61 -24.16 -3.80
CA LEU A 251 -4.56 -22.71 -3.94
C LEU A 251 -3.37 -22.29 -4.81
N PHE A 252 -3.60 -21.40 -5.76
CA PHE A 252 -2.59 -20.86 -6.67
C PHE A 252 -2.59 -19.33 -6.65
N LEU A 253 -1.42 -18.76 -6.89
CA LEU A 253 -1.18 -17.35 -7.14
C LEU A 253 -1.06 -17.11 -8.64
N LYS A 254 -1.82 -16.13 -9.15
CA LYS A 254 -1.76 -15.70 -10.55
C LYS A 254 -0.55 -14.78 -10.74
N THR A 255 0.45 -15.26 -11.45
CA THR A 255 1.65 -14.48 -11.82
C THR A 255 1.68 -14.21 -13.32
N VAL A 256 2.52 -13.28 -13.74
CA VAL A 256 2.76 -13.01 -15.18
C VAL A 256 3.36 -14.21 -15.93
N SER A 257 3.95 -15.16 -15.20
CA SER A 257 4.55 -16.39 -15.74
C SER A 257 3.64 -17.62 -15.63
N GLY A 258 2.46 -17.49 -15.03
CA GLY A 258 1.52 -18.59 -14.80
C GLY A 258 1.14 -18.77 -13.32
N LEU A 259 0.66 -19.96 -12.98
CA LEU A 259 0.13 -20.27 -11.65
C LEU A 259 1.23 -20.83 -10.72
N GLU A 260 1.47 -20.16 -9.58
CA GLU A 260 2.36 -20.66 -8.51
C GLU A 260 1.54 -21.23 -7.37
N ARG A 261 1.79 -22.48 -6.97
CA ARG A 261 1.06 -23.11 -5.86
C ARG A 261 1.43 -22.46 -4.53
N ILE A 262 0.43 -22.15 -3.70
CA ILE A 262 0.57 -21.57 -2.37
C ILE A 262 0.34 -22.62 -1.29
N ASP A 263 1.18 -22.58 -0.25
CA ASP A 263 1.11 -23.52 0.88
C ASP A 263 0.58 -22.84 2.16
N VAL A 264 0.96 -21.59 2.39
CA VAL A 264 0.61 -20.86 3.62
C VAL A 264 0.11 -19.46 3.29
N VAL A 265 -1.05 -19.11 3.82
CA VAL A 265 -1.68 -17.80 3.73
C VAL A 265 -1.64 -17.15 5.10
N TYR A 266 -0.85 -16.10 5.27
CA TYR A 266 -0.96 -15.22 6.42
C TYR A 266 -2.09 -14.22 6.16
N SER A 267 -3.25 -14.43 6.79
CA SER A 267 -4.45 -13.65 6.48
C SER A 267 -4.58 -12.42 7.35
N ARG A 268 -4.94 -11.30 6.71
CA ARG A 268 -5.42 -10.06 7.35
C ARG A 268 -6.85 -9.72 6.94
N VAL A 269 -7.56 -10.69 6.38
CA VAL A 269 -8.97 -10.62 6.03
C VAL A 269 -9.75 -11.41 7.07
N ALA A 270 -10.82 -10.82 7.60
CA ALA A 270 -11.65 -11.47 8.60
C ALA A 270 -12.44 -12.65 8.02
N ASP A 271 -12.69 -13.66 8.86
CA ASP A 271 -13.29 -14.93 8.48
C ASP A 271 -14.55 -14.82 7.60
N PRO A 272 -15.55 -13.95 7.89
CA PRO A 272 -16.75 -13.84 7.06
C PRO A 272 -16.46 -13.48 5.60
N TRP A 273 -15.32 -12.85 5.36
CA TRP A 273 -14.92 -12.33 4.07
C TRP A 273 -13.90 -13.22 3.35
N LEU A 274 -13.42 -14.31 3.98
CA LEU A 274 -12.36 -15.17 3.43
C LEU A 274 -12.77 -16.04 2.25
N ASP A 275 -14.01 -16.53 2.25
CA ASP A 275 -14.51 -17.43 1.20
C ASP A 275 -16.01 -17.16 0.97
N PRO A 276 -16.39 -16.55 -0.16
CA PRO A 276 -17.80 -16.27 -0.46
C PRO A 276 -18.66 -17.53 -0.61
N LEU A 277 -18.07 -18.71 -0.86
CA LEU A 277 -18.82 -19.96 -0.95
C LEU A 277 -19.15 -20.57 0.42
N ALA A 278 -18.43 -20.19 1.47
CA ALA A 278 -18.58 -20.77 2.81
C ALA A 278 -19.13 -19.79 3.86
N PHE A 279 -18.97 -18.49 3.63
CA PHE A 279 -19.36 -17.43 4.56
C PHE A 279 -20.29 -16.40 3.89
N ASN A 280 -19.83 -15.17 3.66
CA ASN A 280 -20.62 -14.11 3.05
C ASN A 280 -20.53 -14.16 1.51
N PRO A 281 -21.62 -14.46 0.78
CA PRO A 281 -21.61 -14.55 -0.68
C PRO A 281 -21.30 -13.21 -1.38
N ASP A 282 -21.52 -12.08 -0.70
CA ASP A 282 -21.21 -10.75 -1.24
C ASP A 282 -19.72 -10.38 -1.10
N SER A 283 -18.91 -11.26 -0.49
CA SER A 283 -17.48 -10.99 -0.30
C SER A 283 -16.74 -10.92 -1.63
N ARG A 284 -15.99 -9.83 -1.82
CA ARG A 284 -15.01 -9.65 -2.89
C ARG A 284 -13.56 -9.65 -2.40
N LEU A 285 -13.36 -9.84 -1.09
CA LEU A 285 -12.03 -9.76 -0.46
C LEU A 285 -11.34 -11.12 -0.40
N GLY A 286 -12.12 -12.18 -0.27
CA GLY A 286 -11.66 -13.55 -0.10
C GLY A 286 -11.45 -14.30 -1.41
N VAL A 287 -11.20 -15.60 -1.28
CA VAL A 287 -10.97 -16.51 -2.41
C VAL A 287 -12.07 -17.57 -2.43
N PRO A 288 -12.89 -17.63 -3.49
CA PRO A 288 -13.90 -18.67 -3.63
C PRO A 288 -13.29 -20.08 -3.52
N GLY A 289 -13.78 -20.89 -2.58
CA GLY A 289 -13.34 -22.27 -2.38
C GLY A 289 -12.12 -22.45 -1.47
N LEU A 290 -11.61 -21.39 -0.84
CA LEU A 290 -10.49 -21.48 0.11
C LEU A 290 -10.79 -22.45 1.27
N VAL A 291 -12.01 -22.46 1.80
CA VAL A 291 -12.40 -23.36 2.89
C VAL A 291 -12.40 -24.82 2.43
N HIS A 292 -12.67 -25.09 1.16
CA HIS A 292 -12.53 -26.43 0.59
C HIS A 292 -11.05 -26.90 0.59
N CYS A 293 -10.11 -26.02 0.23
CA CYS A 293 -8.67 -26.31 0.30
C CYS A 293 -8.22 -26.57 1.74
N LEU A 294 -8.71 -25.78 2.71
CA LEU A 294 -8.46 -25.99 4.14
C LEU A 294 -8.96 -27.37 4.60
N ARG A 295 -10.17 -27.78 4.19
CA ARG A 295 -10.72 -29.12 4.52
C ARG A 295 -9.86 -30.26 3.97
N ARG A 296 -9.27 -30.09 2.79
CA ARG A 296 -8.35 -31.08 2.18
C ARG A 296 -6.94 -31.04 2.78
N GLY A 297 -6.60 -30.01 3.55
CA GLY A 297 -5.26 -29.81 4.10
C GLY A 297 -4.21 -29.48 3.03
N THR A 298 -4.62 -28.92 1.89
CA THR A 298 -3.70 -28.56 0.78
C THR A 298 -3.05 -27.20 0.98
N VAL A 299 -3.64 -26.35 1.82
CA VAL A 299 -3.17 -25.01 2.19
C VAL A 299 -3.44 -24.78 3.68
N THR A 300 -2.62 -23.93 4.31
CA THR A 300 -2.77 -23.48 5.70
C THR A 300 -3.09 -21.99 5.73
N VAL A 301 -4.07 -21.58 6.54
CA VAL A 301 -4.34 -20.15 6.84
C VAL A 301 -3.91 -19.85 8.28
N VAL A 302 -3.19 -18.75 8.48
CA VAL A 302 -2.68 -18.29 9.78
C VAL A 302 -3.24 -16.90 10.09
N ASN A 303 -3.87 -16.66 11.24
CA ASN A 303 -4.36 -17.66 12.22
C ASN A 303 -5.47 -18.55 11.62
N ALA A 304 -5.84 -19.62 12.32
CA ALA A 304 -6.86 -20.54 11.79
C ALA A 304 -8.24 -19.89 11.73
N VAL A 305 -9.05 -20.32 10.77
CA VAL A 305 -10.46 -19.92 10.67
C VAL A 305 -11.21 -20.26 11.96
N GLY A 306 -11.94 -19.30 12.50
CA GLY A 306 -12.66 -19.38 13.78
C GLY A 306 -11.89 -18.82 14.96
N ALA A 307 -10.59 -18.52 14.82
CA ALA A 307 -9.76 -17.96 15.89
C ALA A 307 -10.25 -16.60 16.39
N HIS A 308 -10.93 -15.82 15.53
CA HIS A 308 -11.43 -14.48 15.86
C HIS A 308 -12.49 -14.48 16.97
N LEU A 309 -13.10 -15.63 17.27
CA LEU A 309 -13.99 -15.77 18.42
C LEU A 309 -13.26 -15.47 19.74
N ALA A 310 -11.97 -15.80 19.85
CA ALA A 310 -11.19 -15.51 21.05
C ALA A 310 -10.94 -14.00 21.27
N ASP A 311 -11.23 -13.16 20.27
CA ASP A 311 -11.13 -11.70 20.36
C ASP A 311 -12.46 -11.05 20.77
N ASP A 312 -13.54 -11.84 20.94
CA ASP A 312 -14.84 -11.31 21.34
C ASP A 312 -14.78 -10.74 22.75
N ARG A 313 -15.06 -9.44 22.89
CA ARG A 313 -14.96 -8.74 24.18
C ARG A 313 -15.90 -9.26 25.25
N SER A 314 -17.00 -9.90 24.89
CA SER A 314 -17.89 -10.53 25.87
C SER A 314 -17.17 -11.63 26.66
N LEU A 315 -16.17 -12.29 26.07
CA LEU A 315 -15.37 -13.32 26.74
C LEU A 315 -14.42 -12.75 27.79
N LEU A 316 -14.13 -11.44 27.80
CA LEU A 316 -13.30 -10.81 28.83
C LEU A 316 -13.94 -10.96 30.21
N HIS A 317 -15.27 -10.80 30.30
CA HIS A 317 -16.02 -11.00 31.53
C HIS A 317 -15.81 -12.41 32.10
N PHE A 318 -15.73 -13.42 31.22
CA PHE A 318 -15.61 -14.83 31.61
C PHE A 318 -14.18 -15.38 31.55
N ALA A 319 -13.17 -14.56 31.23
CA ALA A 319 -11.82 -15.04 30.94
C ALA A 319 -11.21 -15.81 32.11
N ASN A 320 -11.48 -15.37 33.34
CA ASN A 320 -11.01 -16.05 34.55
C ASN A 320 -11.65 -17.44 34.70
N SER A 321 -12.94 -17.57 34.38
CA SER A 321 -13.65 -18.86 34.40
C SER A 321 -13.11 -19.80 33.33
N ILE A 322 -12.81 -19.30 32.14
CA ILE A 322 -12.19 -20.07 31.05
C ILE A 322 -10.82 -20.63 31.48
N ILE A 323 -9.96 -19.79 32.07
CA ILE A 323 -8.64 -20.22 32.57
C ILE A 323 -8.78 -21.31 33.63
N ARG A 324 -9.66 -21.11 34.62
CA ARG A 324 -9.89 -22.11 35.67
C ARG A 324 -10.45 -23.42 35.14
N PHE A 325 -11.39 -23.35 34.20
CA PHE A 325 -12.05 -24.53 33.64
C PHE A 325 -11.07 -25.44 32.89
N TYR A 326 -10.26 -24.86 32.00
CA TYR A 326 -9.35 -25.66 31.17
C TYR A 326 -8.02 -26.00 31.84
N LEU A 327 -7.51 -25.11 32.69
CA LEU A 327 -6.17 -25.25 33.26
C LEU A 327 -6.17 -25.65 34.74
N GLY A 328 -7.27 -25.44 35.46
CA GLY A 328 -7.30 -25.60 36.93
C GLY A 328 -6.42 -24.59 37.67
N GLU A 329 -6.01 -23.51 37.01
CA GLU A 329 -5.07 -22.52 37.53
C GLU A 329 -5.75 -21.19 37.86
N TRP A 330 -5.16 -20.43 38.78
CA TRP A 330 -5.57 -19.04 39.02
C TRP A 330 -4.97 -18.12 37.94
N PRO A 331 -5.74 -17.13 37.44
CA PRO A 331 -5.23 -16.18 36.44
C PRO A 331 -4.02 -15.40 36.97
N ILE A 332 -2.91 -15.44 36.23
CA ILE A 332 -1.68 -14.71 36.56
C ILE A 332 -1.86 -13.22 36.28
N LEU A 333 -2.44 -12.88 35.13
CA LEU A 333 -2.77 -11.50 34.76
C LEU A 333 -4.27 -11.26 34.96
N PRO A 334 -4.65 -10.29 35.83
CA PRO A 334 -6.04 -9.93 36.03
C PRO A 334 -6.63 -9.34 34.75
N THR A 335 -7.94 -9.53 34.54
CA THR A 335 -8.69 -8.84 33.47
C THR A 335 -9.33 -7.59 34.03
N LEU A 336 -9.27 -6.50 33.27
CA LEU A 336 -10.01 -5.27 33.56
C LEU A 336 -11.49 -5.59 33.70
N THR A 337 -12.12 -5.10 34.77
CA THR A 337 -13.54 -5.34 35.05
C THR A 337 -14.37 -5.00 33.81
N THR A 338 -15.02 -6.02 33.25
CA THR A 338 -15.78 -5.91 32.01
C THR A 338 -17.18 -6.45 32.27
N TYR A 339 -18.20 -5.66 31.97
CA TYR A 339 -19.61 -6.03 32.09
C TYR A 339 -20.17 -6.35 30.72
N TRP A 340 -20.83 -7.50 30.57
CA TRP A 340 -21.50 -7.85 29.32
C TRP A 340 -22.95 -7.39 29.38
N LEU A 341 -23.34 -6.49 28.46
CA LEU A 341 -24.65 -5.85 28.52
C LEU A 341 -25.79 -6.76 28.03
N GLY A 342 -25.48 -7.97 27.55
CA GLY A 342 -26.46 -9.02 27.33
C GLY A 342 -27.08 -9.57 28.63
N ASP A 343 -26.38 -9.42 29.75
CA ASP A 343 -26.91 -9.68 31.09
C ASP A 343 -27.77 -8.50 31.56
N LEU A 344 -29.01 -8.78 31.94
CA LEU A 344 -29.99 -7.76 32.32
C LEU A 344 -29.53 -6.93 33.53
N ASP A 345 -29.00 -7.59 34.55
CA ASP A 345 -28.65 -6.95 35.82
C ASP A 345 -27.39 -6.10 35.64
N GLN A 346 -26.40 -6.62 34.91
CA GLN A 346 -25.21 -5.86 34.56
C GLN A 346 -25.55 -4.64 33.69
N ARG A 347 -26.48 -4.80 32.74
CA ARG A 347 -26.93 -3.71 31.88
C ARG A 347 -27.58 -2.59 32.69
N GLU A 348 -28.56 -2.88 33.52
CA GLU A 348 -29.24 -1.83 34.28
C GLU A 348 -28.27 -1.12 35.24
N MET A 349 -27.36 -1.85 35.89
CA MET A 349 -26.31 -1.25 36.73
C MET A 349 -25.42 -0.27 35.97
N VAL A 350 -25.02 -0.62 34.74
CA VAL A 350 -24.23 0.25 33.87
C VAL A 350 -25.04 1.46 33.41
N MET A 351 -26.32 1.28 33.07
CA MET A 351 -27.19 2.39 32.64
C MET A 351 -27.44 3.40 33.75
N GLU A 352 -27.59 2.93 35.01
CA GLU A 352 -27.71 3.80 36.18
C GLU A 352 -26.45 4.64 36.44
N ASN A 353 -25.27 4.15 36.03
CA ASN A 353 -23.97 4.78 36.30
C ASN A 353 -23.17 5.03 35.01
N LEU A 354 -23.84 5.46 33.94
CA LEU A 354 -23.26 5.56 32.60
C LEU A 354 -21.98 6.42 32.57
N ASP A 355 -21.91 7.47 33.38
CA ASP A 355 -20.77 8.39 33.48
C ASP A 355 -19.49 7.75 34.03
N SER A 356 -19.57 6.55 34.62
CA SER A 356 -18.40 5.81 35.13
C SER A 356 -17.85 4.79 34.14
N PHE A 357 -18.55 4.57 33.03
CA PHE A 357 -18.27 3.50 32.09
C PHE A 357 -18.09 4.00 30.66
N GLN A 358 -17.32 3.23 29.91
CA GLN A 358 -17.20 3.33 28.47
C GLN A 358 -17.85 2.12 27.81
N ILE A 359 -18.77 2.36 26.89
CA ILE A 359 -19.46 1.29 26.16
C ILE A 359 -18.72 1.00 24.85
N ARG A 360 -18.40 -0.27 24.65
CA ARG A 360 -17.65 -0.79 23.49
C ARG A 360 -18.46 -1.85 22.77
N ALA A 361 -18.40 -1.87 21.45
CA ALA A 361 -18.93 -2.99 20.66
C ALA A 361 -18.09 -4.25 20.87
N LEU A 362 -18.66 -5.45 20.66
CA LEU A 362 -17.92 -6.72 20.79
C LEU A 362 -16.69 -6.80 19.87
N THR A 363 -16.76 -6.21 18.68
CA THR A 363 -15.75 -6.34 17.61
C THR A 363 -15.30 -4.98 17.10
N GLY A 364 -14.06 -4.89 16.59
CA GLY A 364 -13.47 -3.64 16.06
C GLY A 364 -13.05 -2.67 17.17
N GLU A 365 -12.68 -1.43 16.87
CA GLU A 365 -12.39 -0.40 17.89
C GLU A 365 -13.53 0.63 18.02
N ARG A 366 -14.75 0.29 17.54
CA ARG A 366 -15.93 1.19 17.61
C ARG A 366 -16.43 1.36 19.04
N PHE A 367 -16.64 2.62 19.43
CA PHE A 367 -17.22 3.02 20.72
C PHE A 367 -18.64 3.54 20.56
N LEU A 368 -19.40 3.44 21.64
CA LEU A 368 -20.52 4.33 21.93
C LEU A 368 -20.11 5.08 23.19
N ALA A 369 -19.63 6.31 23.04
CA ALA A 369 -19.13 7.07 24.18
C ALA A 369 -19.65 8.50 24.16
N LEU A 370 -19.92 9.02 25.36
CA LEU A 370 -20.55 10.31 25.61
C LEU A 370 -19.77 11.51 25.02
N ASP A 371 -18.44 11.38 24.85
CA ASP A 371 -17.60 12.46 24.31
C ASP A 371 -17.52 12.53 22.77
N GLU A 372 -18.20 11.65 22.03
CA GLU A 372 -18.44 11.92 20.61
C GLU A 372 -19.55 12.98 20.51
N VAL A 373 -19.22 14.13 19.94
CA VAL A 373 -20.01 15.37 19.82
C VAL A 373 -21.36 15.21 19.09
N GLU A 374 -21.91 14.00 18.95
CA GLU A 374 -23.18 13.75 18.26
C GLU A 374 -24.22 12.95 19.07
N LYS A 375 -23.92 12.35 20.24
CA LYS A 375 -24.92 11.52 20.97
C LYS A 375 -24.96 11.76 22.48
N GLY A 376 -26.12 12.16 23.00
CA GLY A 376 -26.37 12.24 24.44
C GLY A 376 -26.55 10.86 25.11
N ALA A 377 -26.50 10.80 26.44
CA ALA A 377 -26.67 9.57 27.23
C ALA A 377 -27.93 8.76 26.85
N ALA A 378 -29.05 9.45 26.61
CA ALA A 378 -30.31 8.83 26.18
C ALA A 378 -30.22 8.15 24.80
N GLU A 379 -29.39 8.67 23.89
CA GLU A 379 -29.19 8.08 22.56
C GLU A 379 -28.31 6.83 22.62
N ILE A 380 -27.26 6.85 23.46
CA ILE A 380 -26.42 5.68 23.72
C ILE A 380 -27.27 4.58 24.34
N GLU A 381 -28.07 4.90 25.36
CA GLU A 381 -28.98 3.94 25.98
C GLU A 381 -29.95 3.34 24.96
N ALA A 382 -30.59 4.18 24.13
CA ALA A 382 -31.52 3.72 23.10
C ALA A 382 -30.84 2.83 22.04
N GLU A 383 -29.58 3.09 21.68
CA GLU A 383 -28.82 2.24 20.76
C GLU A 383 -28.46 0.90 21.39
N VAL A 384 -27.94 0.90 22.62
CA VAL A 384 -27.57 -0.32 23.35
C VAL A 384 -28.80 -1.20 23.62
N ARG A 385 -29.93 -0.61 24.02
CA ARG A 385 -31.17 -1.38 24.29
C ARG A 385 -31.72 -2.09 23.06
N LYS A 386 -31.39 -1.67 21.82
CA LYS A 386 -31.80 -2.39 20.59
C LYS A 386 -31.11 -3.75 20.44
N ALA A 387 -29.85 -3.85 20.82
CA ALA A 387 -29.05 -5.06 20.67
C ALA A 387 -28.01 -5.18 21.80
N PRO A 388 -28.43 -5.33 23.06
CA PRO A 388 -27.56 -5.13 24.21
C PRO A 388 -26.47 -6.21 24.32
N HIS A 389 -26.74 -7.41 23.80
CA HIS A 389 -25.78 -8.51 23.71
C HIS A 389 -24.54 -8.20 22.85
N LEU A 390 -24.58 -7.17 21.99
CA LEU A 390 -23.46 -6.75 21.13
C LEU A 390 -22.52 -5.72 21.78
N TYR A 391 -22.68 -5.46 23.07
CA TYR A 391 -21.92 -4.43 23.78
C TYR A 391 -21.36 -4.93 25.11
N VAL A 392 -20.24 -4.34 25.49
CA VAL A 392 -19.64 -4.45 26.83
C VAL A 392 -19.40 -3.08 27.41
N ALA A 393 -19.33 -2.99 28.74
CA ALA A 393 -18.92 -1.79 29.45
C ALA A 393 -17.64 -2.03 30.27
N GLN A 394 -16.72 -1.08 30.21
CA GLN A 394 -15.46 -1.07 30.96
C GLN A 394 -15.29 0.28 31.70
N PRO A 395 -14.58 0.34 32.83
CA PRO A 395 -14.31 1.59 33.54
C PRO A 395 -13.58 2.61 32.67
N LEU A 396 -13.81 3.91 32.91
CA LEU A 396 -13.12 5.00 32.19
C LEU A 396 -11.62 5.09 32.50
N ASN A 397 -11.19 4.68 33.70
CA ASN A 397 -9.79 4.74 34.14
C ASN A 397 -9.01 3.50 33.66
N ASP A 398 -8.93 3.31 32.34
CA ASP A 398 -8.33 2.13 31.71
C ASP A 398 -6.93 2.38 31.10
N ALA A 399 -6.26 3.46 31.51
CA ALA A 399 -4.95 3.86 30.99
C ALA A 399 -4.13 4.64 32.03
N ALA A 400 -2.80 4.49 31.98
CA ALA A 400 -1.89 5.13 32.92
C ALA A 400 -1.34 6.46 32.38
N ARG A 401 -0.99 7.38 33.30
CA ARG A 401 -0.40 8.67 32.92
C ARG A 401 1.08 8.52 32.54
N THR A 402 1.50 9.27 31.53
CA THR A 402 2.87 9.27 31.00
C THR A 402 3.25 10.67 30.50
N LEU A 403 4.53 10.89 30.22
CA LEU A 403 5.02 12.12 29.59
C LEU A 403 5.37 11.85 28.12
N CYS A 404 5.06 12.79 27.24
CA CYS A 404 5.56 12.84 25.87
C CYS A 404 6.09 14.24 25.53
N PHE A 405 6.88 14.36 24.46
CA PHE A 405 7.32 15.64 23.93
C PHE A 405 6.36 16.14 22.85
N VAL A 406 6.03 17.43 22.91
CA VAL A 406 5.28 18.16 21.89
C VAL A 406 5.88 19.56 21.74
N LYS A 407 6.47 19.87 20.59
CA LYS A 407 7.11 21.18 20.29
C LYS A 407 8.18 21.54 21.33
N GLY A 408 9.01 20.56 21.64
CA GLY A 408 10.09 20.59 22.61
C GLY A 408 9.64 20.77 24.07
N LYS A 409 8.35 20.56 24.38
CA LYS A 409 7.81 20.61 25.76
C LYS A 409 7.30 19.24 26.21
N GLN A 410 7.51 18.92 27.48
CA GLN A 410 6.87 17.76 28.10
C GLN A 410 5.37 18.02 28.31
N VAL A 411 4.54 17.05 27.92
CA VAL A 411 3.09 17.08 28.04
C VAL A 411 2.64 15.74 28.61
N GLU A 412 1.71 15.78 29.57
CA GLU A 412 1.11 14.57 30.14
C GLU A 412 0.05 13.98 29.19
N ARG A 413 0.09 12.67 28.99
CA ARG A 413 -0.90 11.90 28.22
C ARG A 413 -1.23 10.59 28.91
N LEU A 414 -2.25 9.89 28.42
CA LEU A 414 -2.55 8.53 28.83
C LEU A 414 -1.89 7.53 27.87
N GLN A 415 -1.51 6.36 28.39
CA GLN A 415 -0.93 5.28 27.61
C GLN A 415 -1.51 3.91 27.94
N ASP A 416 -1.50 3.05 26.93
CA ASP A 416 -1.71 1.61 27.05
C ASP A 416 -0.76 0.85 26.11
N HIS A 417 -0.73 -0.48 26.23
CA HIS A 417 0.23 -1.33 25.53
C HIS A 417 -0.46 -2.50 24.83
N ILE A 418 0.03 -2.89 23.66
CA ILE A 418 -0.28 -4.18 23.05
C ILE A 418 1.02 -4.97 22.90
N VAL A 419 1.13 -6.06 23.65
CA VAL A 419 2.23 -7.03 23.50
C VAL A 419 1.84 -8.09 22.48
N TYR A 420 2.83 -8.63 21.77
CA TYR A 420 2.62 -9.65 20.73
C TYR A 420 3.49 -10.86 21.01
N GLY A 421 3.00 -12.03 20.64
CA GLY A 421 3.76 -13.27 20.74
C GLY A 421 3.37 -14.26 19.65
N MET A 422 4.26 -15.22 19.42
CA MET A 422 4.09 -16.26 18.42
C MET A 422 4.40 -17.64 19.00
N HIS A 423 3.65 -18.65 18.55
CA HIS A 423 3.93 -20.04 18.89
C HIS A 423 5.16 -20.53 18.13
N ASP A 424 6.18 -21.01 18.85
CA ASP A 424 7.43 -21.47 18.26
C ASP A 424 7.43 -22.97 17.87
N GLY A 425 6.43 -23.72 18.32
CA GLY A 425 6.31 -25.17 18.13
C GLY A 425 6.19 -25.92 19.45
N GLU A 426 6.66 -25.33 20.54
CA GLU A 426 6.55 -25.87 21.90
C GLU A 426 5.74 -24.94 22.81
N ALA A 427 5.97 -23.63 22.73
CA ALA A 427 5.30 -22.63 23.55
C ALA A 427 5.03 -21.32 22.79
N PHE A 428 4.12 -20.52 23.34
CA PHE A 428 3.93 -19.14 22.91
C PHE A 428 4.95 -18.23 23.57
N ASN A 429 5.73 -17.48 22.79
CA ASN A 429 6.70 -16.54 23.33
C ASN A 429 6.39 -15.11 22.90
N LEU A 430 6.42 -14.16 23.86
CA LEU A 430 6.31 -12.75 23.57
C LEU A 430 7.56 -12.27 22.83
N PHE A 431 7.34 -11.39 21.85
CA PHE A 431 8.41 -10.60 21.27
C PHE A 431 8.83 -9.53 22.26
N PRO A 432 10.13 -9.23 22.43
CA PRO A 432 10.62 -8.30 23.45
C PRO A 432 10.39 -6.83 23.07
N GLY A 433 9.11 -6.46 22.99
CA GLY A 433 8.60 -5.15 22.62
C GLY A 433 7.07 -5.13 22.68
N ALA A 434 6.53 -3.91 22.66
CA ALA A 434 5.09 -3.68 22.62
C ALA A 434 4.76 -2.48 21.74
N LEU A 435 3.54 -2.44 21.20
CA LEU A 435 2.96 -1.19 20.70
C LEU A 435 2.44 -0.38 21.89
N THR A 436 3.17 0.67 22.28
CA THR A 436 2.68 1.63 23.28
C THR A 436 1.94 2.76 22.58
N ARG A 437 0.66 2.93 22.89
CA ARG A 437 -0.19 3.97 22.30
C ARG A 437 -0.35 5.14 23.25
N LEU A 438 -0.46 6.34 22.69
CA LEU A 438 -0.66 7.59 23.42
C LEU A 438 -1.98 8.22 23.07
N SER A 439 -2.63 8.78 24.09
CA SER A 439 -3.94 9.38 23.90
C SER A 439 -3.95 10.60 22.98
N SER A 440 -5.05 10.82 22.26
CA SER A 440 -5.28 12.05 21.49
C SER A 440 -5.48 13.25 22.42
N SER A 441 -4.98 14.43 22.00
CA SER A 441 -5.20 15.69 22.73
C SER A 441 -6.67 16.14 22.73
N LYS A 442 -7.50 15.61 21.83
CA LYS A 442 -8.91 16.01 21.70
C LYS A 442 -9.85 15.21 22.60
N ASN A 443 -9.61 13.90 22.74
CA ASN A 443 -10.59 12.98 23.31
C ASN A 443 -10.04 12.16 24.49
N GLY A 444 -8.75 12.32 24.85
CA GLY A 444 -8.15 11.59 25.98
C GLY A 444 -7.99 10.07 25.80
N ARG A 445 -8.40 9.50 24.66
CA ARG A 445 -8.37 8.05 24.39
C ARG A 445 -7.13 7.60 23.63
N THR A 446 -6.65 6.40 23.94
CA THR A 446 -5.44 5.77 23.38
C THR A 446 -5.69 4.98 22.10
N GLU A 447 -6.95 4.63 21.82
CA GLU A 447 -7.32 3.84 20.64
C GLU A 447 -7.10 4.58 19.34
N SER A 448 -6.67 3.82 18.35
CA SER A 448 -6.04 4.32 17.14
C SER A 448 -7.02 4.99 16.16
N GLU A 449 -8.30 4.57 16.19
CA GLU A 449 -9.39 5.19 15.43
C GLU A 449 -9.69 6.64 15.83
N HIS A 450 -9.31 7.08 17.04
CA HIS A 450 -9.56 8.45 17.54
C HIS A 450 -8.40 9.43 17.27
N GLY A 451 -7.40 8.99 16.52
CA GLY A 451 -6.11 9.66 16.42
C GLY A 451 -5.29 9.49 17.70
N GLY A 452 -3.97 9.62 17.58
CA GLY A 452 -3.06 9.36 18.69
C GLY A 452 -1.62 9.20 18.19
N GLY A 453 -0.69 9.05 19.11
CA GLY A 453 0.70 8.75 18.79
C GLY A 453 1.13 7.42 19.40
N GLY A 454 2.39 7.08 19.23
CA GLY A 454 2.98 5.95 19.93
C GLY A 454 4.35 6.27 20.49
N LYS A 455 4.80 5.38 21.37
CA LYS A 455 6.17 5.34 21.88
C LYS A 455 6.85 4.07 21.38
N ASP A 456 8.17 4.13 21.25
CA ASP A 456 8.97 2.91 21.27
C ASP A 456 8.86 2.26 22.66
N THR A 457 8.93 0.93 22.73
CA THR A 457 8.86 0.18 23.97
C THR A 457 10.10 -0.64 24.14
N TRP A 458 10.85 -0.41 25.21
CA TRP A 458 12.10 -1.07 25.54
C TRP A 458 11.85 -2.14 26.59
N VAL A 459 12.12 -3.39 26.23
CA VAL A 459 12.31 -4.46 27.19
C VAL A 459 13.79 -4.48 27.51
N VAL A 460 14.13 -4.19 28.78
CA VAL A 460 15.51 -4.16 29.24
C VAL A 460 15.86 -5.54 29.78
N SER A 461 17.01 -6.08 29.37
CA SER A 461 17.47 -7.39 29.80
C SER A 461 18.66 -7.31 30.75
N VAL A 462 18.70 -8.21 31.75
CA VAL A 462 19.86 -8.38 32.63
C VAL A 462 20.95 -9.24 31.96
N HIS A 463 20.53 -10.16 31.08
CA HIS A 463 21.39 -11.07 30.33
C HIS A 463 21.34 -10.74 28.84
N THR A 464 22.43 -10.98 28.10
CA THR A 464 22.36 -10.98 26.64
C THR A 464 21.47 -12.15 26.23
N ALA A 465 20.25 -11.87 25.79
CA ALA A 465 19.33 -12.92 25.34
C ALA A 465 19.99 -13.77 24.26
N THR A 466 20.18 -15.05 24.54
CA THR A 466 20.49 -16.06 23.52
C THR A 466 19.18 -16.32 22.78
N SER A 467 18.95 -15.63 21.65
CA SER A 467 17.87 -16.03 20.76
C SER A 467 18.19 -17.43 20.25
N THR A 468 17.30 -18.39 20.50
CA THR A 468 17.40 -19.70 19.84
C THR A 468 17.17 -19.43 18.35
N PRO A 469 18.18 -19.62 17.48
CA PRO A 469 18.00 -19.33 16.07
C PRO A 469 16.84 -20.17 15.55
N ALA A 470 15.92 -19.53 14.83
CA ALA A 470 14.85 -20.25 14.14
C ALA A 470 15.47 -21.37 13.28
N PRO A 471 14.79 -22.53 13.17
CA PRO A 471 15.34 -23.68 12.47
C PRO A 471 15.79 -23.28 11.06
N ALA A 472 17.07 -23.50 10.78
CA ALA A 472 17.66 -23.16 9.50
C ALA A 472 17.03 -24.06 8.42
N PHE A 473 16.14 -23.51 7.60
CA PHE A 473 15.72 -24.18 6.38
C PHE A 473 16.92 -24.26 5.44
N ARG A 474 17.34 -25.50 5.11
CA ARG A 474 18.33 -25.73 4.05
C ARG A 474 17.70 -25.39 2.71
N ARG A 475 17.77 -24.12 2.33
CA ARG A 475 17.42 -23.68 0.99
C ARG A 475 18.61 -23.85 0.05
N PRO A 476 18.36 -24.11 -1.24
CA PRO A 476 19.35 -23.88 -2.27
C PRO A 476 19.85 -22.44 -2.19
N TRP A 477 21.15 -22.22 -2.30
CA TRP A 477 21.73 -20.87 -2.29
C TRP A 477 21.36 -20.05 -3.53
N MET A 478 20.96 -20.74 -4.61
CA MET A 478 20.39 -20.13 -5.81
C MET A 478 18.87 -20.26 -5.76
N LEU A 479 18.20 -19.14 -5.49
CA LEU A 479 16.74 -19.05 -5.59
C LEU A 479 16.39 -18.26 -6.86
N PRO A 480 15.40 -18.70 -7.64
CA PRO A 480 14.86 -17.85 -8.71
C PRO A 480 14.24 -16.61 -8.08
N VAL A 481 14.32 -15.48 -8.80
CA VAL A 481 13.59 -14.26 -8.43
C VAL A 481 12.10 -14.60 -8.45
N ARG A 482 11.41 -14.33 -7.34
CA ARG A 482 9.97 -14.59 -7.25
C ARG A 482 9.22 -13.72 -8.26
N GLN A 483 8.27 -14.35 -8.94
CA GLN A 483 7.45 -13.73 -9.95
C GLN A 483 6.46 -12.75 -9.31
N VAL A 484 6.13 -11.68 -10.02
CA VAL A 484 5.15 -10.70 -9.56
C VAL A 484 3.73 -11.13 -9.96
N THR A 485 2.74 -10.69 -9.20
CA THR A 485 1.34 -10.92 -9.56
C THR A 485 0.95 -10.08 -10.77
N SER A 486 -0.08 -10.52 -11.50
CA SER A 486 -0.63 -9.78 -12.65
C SER A 486 -1.08 -8.37 -12.26
N ARG A 487 -1.69 -8.23 -11.07
CA ARG A 487 -2.08 -6.94 -10.48
C ARG A 487 -0.87 -6.03 -10.21
N VAL A 488 0.22 -6.58 -9.70
CA VAL A 488 1.47 -5.83 -9.47
C VAL A 488 2.05 -5.36 -10.80
N ALA A 489 2.11 -6.24 -11.80
CA ALA A 489 2.55 -5.89 -13.16
C ALA A 489 1.66 -4.82 -13.81
N GLU A 490 0.33 -4.92 -13.66
CA GLU A 490 -0.63 -3.94 -14.14
C GLU A 490 -0.42 -2.57 -13.48
N GLY A 491 -0.27 -2.55 -12.16
CA GLY A 491 0.00 -1.34 -11.41
C GLY A 491 1.27 -0.65 -11.90
N PHE A 492 2.37 -1.40 -12.10
CA PHE A 492 3.62 -0.86 -12.63
C PHE A 492 3.47 -0.38 -14.07
N TYR A 493 2.83 -1.15 -14.93
CA TYR A 493 2.58 -0.80 -16.32
C TYR A 493 1.85 0.54 -16.43
N TRP A 494 0.76 0.72 -15.70
CA TRP A 494 0.02 1.98 -15.69
C TRP A 494 0.78 3.11 -14.99
N LEU A 495 1.54 2.83 -13.93
CA LEU A 495 2.44 3.80 -13.30
C LEU A 495 3.40 4.39 -14.34
N GLY A 496 4.11 3.54 -15.10
CA GLY A 496 5.03 3.96 -16.15
C GLY A 496 4.36 4.80 -17.24
N ARG A 497 3.19 4.36 -17.73
CA ARG A 497 2.39 5.10 -18.73
C ARG A 497 1.97 6.47 -18.24
N TYR A 498 1.38 6.57 -17.05
CA TYR A 498 0.88 7.84 -16.52
C TYR A 498 2.02 8.84 -16.25
N LEU A 499 3.16 8.36 -15.76
CA LEU A 499 4.32 9.21 -15.53
C LEU A 499 4.90 9.73 -16.85
N GLU A 500 5.11 8.88 -17.87
CA GLU A 500 5.61 9.32 -19.18
C GLU A 500 4.64 10.30 -19.85
N ARG A 501 3.33 10.04 -19.79
CA ARG A 501 2.31 10.94 -20.35
C ARG A 501 2.31 12.31 -19.66
N GLY A 502 2.37 12.33 -18.33
CA GLY A 502 2.44 13.57 -17.54
C GLY A 502 3.71 14.37 -17.80
N LEU A 503 4.84 13.67 -17.93
CA LEU A 503 6.13 14.24 -18.32
C LEU A 503 6.07 14.89 -19.70
N HIS A 504 5.46 14.22 -20.68
CA HIS A 504 5.32 14.73 -22.03
C HIS A 504 4.50 16.04 -22.07
N VAL A 505 3.31 16.05 -21.47
CA VAL A 505 2.45 17.24 -21.44
C VAL A 505 3.12 18.42 -20.74
N SER A 506 3.81 18.16 -19.62
CA SER A 506 4.55 19.20 -18.89
C SER A 506 5.70 19.79 -19.72
N LYS A 507 6.41 18.92 -20.45
CA LYS A 507 7.48 19.32 -21.36
C LYS A 507 6.94 20.15 -22.53
N MET A 508 5.81 19.77 -23.12
CA MET A 508 5.13 20.55 -24.15
C MET A 508 4.78 21.96 -23.67
N ILE A 509 4.16 22.07 -22.48
CA ILE A 509 3.79 23.36 -21.87
C ILE A 509 5.02 24.26 -21.73
N GLN A 510 6.12 23.74 -21.16
CA GLN A 510 7.35 24.50 -20.96
C GLN A 510 7.97 24.97 -22.29
N TYR A 511 7.96 24.12 -23.32
CA TYR A 511 8.45 24.52 -24.65
C TYR A 511 7.56 25.56 -25.32
N ILE A 512 6.23 25.44 -25.22
CA ILE A 512 5.31 26.45 -25.75
C ILE A 512 5.58 27.81 -25.11
N GLU A 513 5.72 27.86 -23.78
CA GLU A 513 6.06 29.10 -23.08
C GLU A 513 7.43 29.68 -23.47
N THR A 514 8.40 28.80 -23.75
CA THR A 514 9.73 29.21 -24.22
C THR A 514 9.67 29.79 -25.63
N ILE A 515 8.96 29.12 -26.54
CA ILE A 515 8.73 29.58 -27.92
C ILE A 515 8.01 30.93 -27.90
N GLU A 516 6.99 31.12 -27.06
CA GLU A 516 6.30 32.42 -26.93
C GLU A 516 7.22 33.57 -26.47
N MET A 517 8.32 33.26 -25.78
CA MET A 517 9.32 34.22 -25.30
C MET A 517 10.46 34.45 -26.30
N GLU A 518 10.69 33.54 -27.24
CA GLU A 518 11.65 33.76 -28.32
C GLU A 518 11.18 34.91 -29.23
N GLU A 519 12.14 35.66 -29.78
CA GLU A 519 11.90 36.75 -30.75
C GLU A 519 11.44 36.19 -32.10
N LEU A 520 10.22 35.64 -32.12
CA LEU A 520 9.55 35.17 -33.32
C LEU A 520 8.75 36.29 -33.98
N SER A 521 8.82 36.36 -35.30
CA SER A 521 8.00 37.25 -36.10
C SER A 521 6.50 36.94 -35.93
N LEU A 522 5.64 37.93 -36.20
CA LEU A 522 4.19 37.77 -36.14
C LEU A 522 3.66 36.69 -37.12
N ALA A 523 4.36 36.47 -38.24
CA ALA A 523 4.02 35.43 -39.21
C ALA A 523 4.30 34.03 -38.67
N GLU A 524 5.47 33.83 -38.05
CA GLU A 524 5.84 32.55 -37.44
C GLU A 524 4.89 32.20 -36.28
N ARG A 525 4.53 33.17 -35.42
CA ARG A 525 3.56 32.96 -34.32
C ARG A 525 2.19 32.44 -34.77
N LYS A 526 1.72 32.84 -35.97
CA LYS A 526 0.45 32.35 -36.53
C LYS A 526 0.53 30.90 -37.00
N LEU A 527 1.69 30.46 -37.47
CA LEU A 527 1.93 29.09 -37.93
C LEU A 527 2.05 28.09 -36.76
N TYR A 528 2.58 28.53 -35.61
CA TYR A 528 2.82 27.63 -34.46
C TYR A 528 1.56 27.20 -33.69
N ARG A 529 0.64 28.13 -33.42
CA ARG A 529 -0.48 27.92 -32.47
C ARG A 529 -1.43 26.76 -32.82
N PRO A 530 -1.81 26.51 -34.09
CA PRO A 530 -2.76 25.44 -34.41
C PRO A 530 -2.23 24.02 -34.13
N ILE A 531 -0.91 23.85 -34.11
CA ILE A 531 -0.24 22.53 -34.05
C ILE A 531 -0.25 21.97 -32.62
N TRP A 532 -0.21 22.82 -31.60
CA TRP A 532 0.02 22.39 -30.23
C TRP A 532 -1.06 21.42 -29.71
N ASN A 533 -2.32 21.63 -30.10
CA ASN A 533 -3.43 20.77 -29.69
C ASN A 533 -3.38 19.37 -30.33
N GLN A 534 -2.76 19.23 -31.51
CA GLN A 534 -2.66 17.95 -32.23
C GLN A 534 -1.71 16.98 -31.53
N LEU A 535 -0.71 17.52 -30.83
CA LEU A 535 0.30 16.73 -30.11
C LEU A 535 -0.10 16.29 -28.71
N LEU A 536 -1.27 16.72 -28.21
CA LEU A 536 -1.75 16.25 -26.92
C LEU A 536 -1.95 14.71 -26.97
N PRO A 537 -1.42 13.95 -26.00
CA PRO A 537 -1.51 12.48 -25.99
C PRO A 537 -2.95 11.99 -26.16
N PRO A 538 -3.23 10.88 -26.85
CA PRO A 538 -4.59 10.34 -26.95
C PRO A 538 -5.18 10.05 -25.57
N LEU A 539 -6.52 10.18 -25.47
CA LEU A 539 -7.24 9.83 -24.24
C LEU A 539 -7.61 8.35 -24.25
N GLU A 540 -7.60 7.72 -23.09
CA GLU A 540 -7.89 6.28 -22.92
C GLU A 540 -9.33 5.88 -23.29
N THR A 541 -10.27 6.82 -23.31
CA THR A 541 -11.67 6.55 -23.64
C THR A 541 -12.03 7.20 -24.97
N PRO A 542 -12.19 6.42 -26.05
CA PRO A 542 -12.65 6.93 -27.34
C PRO A 542 -14.06 7.54 -27.16
N GLY A 543 -14.24 8.80 -27.56
CA GLY A 543 -15.56 9.46 -27.60
C GLY A 543 -15.80 10.57 -26.58
N ARG A 544 -15.07 10.63 -25.45
CA ARG A 544 -15.07 11.82 -24.57
C ARG A 544 -14.01 12.83 -25.01
N ARG A 545 -14.25 13.51 -26.14
CA ARG A 545 -13.47 14.68 -26.55
C ARG A 545 -13.89 15.89 -25.71
N GLY A 546 -13.45 15.96 -24.45
CA GLY A 546 -13.46 17.25 -23.75
C GLY A 546 -12.70 18.29 -24.58
N ARG A 547 -13.15 19.55 -24.59
CA ARG A 547 -12.41 20.66 -25.19
C ARG A 547 -11.11 20.87 -24.40
N ARG A 548 -10.07 20.10 -24.75
CA ARG A 548 -8.72 20.28 -24.24
C ARG A 548 -7.98 21.22 -25.18
N GLY A 549 -7.50 22.32 -24.63
CA GLY A 549 -6.65 23.28 -25.31
C GLY A 549 -5.31 23.42 -24.60
N ILE A 550 -4.31 23.92 -25.30
CA ILE A 550 -2.99 24.29 -24.74
C ILE A 550 -2.53 25.67 -25.26
N ASN A 551 -3.41 26.39 -25.97
CA ASN A 551 -3.07 27.57 -26.73
C ASN A 551 -3.00 28.83 -25.88
N SER A 552 -3.89 28.95 -24.90
CA SER A 552 -3.88 30.07 -23.95
C SER A 552 -3.17 29.72 -22.64
N VAL A 553 -2.73 30.74 -21.90
CA VAL A 553 -2.16 30.56 -20.55
C VAL A 553 -3.15 29.86 -19.63
N THR A 554 -4.43 30.24 -19.70
CA THR A 554 -5.51 29.64 -18.91
C THR A 554 -5.72 28.16 -19.26
N GLU A 555 -5.72 27.81 -20.54
CA GLU A 555 -5.81 26.42 -20.99
C GLU A 555 -4.64 25.56 -20.49
N ARG A 556 -3.40 26.09 -20.54
CA ARG A 556 -2.21 25.40 -20.00
C ARG A 556 -2.31 25.23 -18.49
N TYR A 557 -2.78 26.26 -17.79
CA TYR A 557 -3.01 26.21 -16.35
C TYR A 557 -4.05 25.15 -15.96
N CYS A 558 -5.17 25.07 -16.68
CA CYS A 558 -6.17 24.03 -16.49
C CYS A 558 -5.63 22.64 -16.85
N LEU A 559 -4.92 22.49 -17.97
CA LEU A 559 -4.30 21.22 -18.35
C LEU A 559 -3.26 20.74 -17.32
N MET A 560 -2.67 21.65 -16.55
CA MET A 560 -1.74 21.30 -15.49
C MET A 560 -2.42 20.91 -14.17
N LEU A 561 -3.43 21.67 -13.74
CA LEU A 561 -3.96 21.63 -12.36
C LEU A 561 -5.46 21.36 -12.23
N ASP A 562 -6.23 21.31 -13.32
CA ASP A 562 -7.67 21.04 -13.26
C ASP A 562 -7.94 19.53 -13.12
N PRO A 563 -8.48 19.06 -11.98
CA PRO A 563 -8.80 17.64 -11.79
C PRO A 563 -10.03 17.18 -12.58
N ASP A 564 -10.88 18.10 -13.05
CA ASP A 564 -12.08 17.77 -13.83
C ASP A 564 -11.75 17.62 -15.32
N GLN A 565 -10.62 18.19 -15.76
CA GLN A 565 -10.14 18.06 -17.12
C GLN A 565 -9.48 16.68 -17.34
N ILE A 566 -10.12 15.87 -18.19
CA ILE A 566 -9.58 14.56 -18.59
C ILE A 566 -8.23 14.76 -19.28
N GLY A 567 -7.22 14.01 -18.85
CA GLY A 567 -5.86 14.12 -19.39
C GLY A 567 -5.12 15.38 -18.92
N SER A 568 -5.52 15.98 -17.80
CA SER A 568 -4.66 16.94 -17.10
C SER A 568 -3.49 16.24 -16.39
N VAL A 569 -2.38 16.96 -16.21
CA VAL A 569 -1.18 16.43 -15.55
C VAL A 569 -1.48 16.04 -14.11
N VAL A 570 -2.25 16.85 -13.37
CA VAL A 570 -2.68 16.49 -12.01
C VAL A 570 -3.45 15.17 -11.99
N THR A 571 -4.31 14.90 -12.97
CA THR A 571 -5.07 13.65 -13.04
C THR A 571 -4.16 12.46 -13.35
N MET A 572 -3.21 12.61 -14.28
CA MET A 572 -2.23 11.57 -14.60
C MET A 572 -1.35 11.25 -13.38
N VAL A 573 -0.82 12.27 -12.71
CA VAL A 573 0.00 12.11 -11.51
C VAL A 573 -0.82 11.48 -10.38
N ARG A 574 -2.09 11.87 -10.20
CA ARG A 574 -2.97 11.22 -9.21
C ARG A 574 -3.17 9.74 -9.52
N ARG A 575 -3.42 9.37 -10.78
CA ARG A 575 -3.58 7.96 -11.19
C ARG A 575 -2.28 7.16 -11.01
N ALA A 576 -1.14 7.73 -11.41
CA ALA A 576 0.18 7.18 -11.14
C ALA A 576 0.38 6.92 -9.63
N LEU A 577 0.05 7.89 -8.77
CA LEU A 577 0.17 7.75 -7.32
C LEU A 577 -0.81 6.73 -6.75
N VAL A 578 -2.01 6.57 -7.31
CA VAL A 578 -2.96 5.50 -6.91
C VAL A 578 -2.34 4.13 -7.20
N ASN A 579 -1.78 3.92 -8.39
CA ASN A 579 -1.08 2.69 -8.72
C ASN A 579 0.16 2.48 -7.83
N ALA A 580 0.97 3.52 -7.61
CA ALA A 580 2.12 3.40 -6.72
C ALA A 580 1.71 3.03 -5.27
N ASN A 581 0.57 3.52 -4.79
CA ASN A 581 0.07 3.17 -3.46
C ASN A 581 -0.30 1.69 -3.32
N SER A 582 -0.76 1.04 -4.38
CA SER A 582 -1.07 -0.41 -4.37
C SER A 582 0.17 -1.30 -4.54
N LEU A 583 1.35 -0.71 -4.66
CA LEU A 583 2.65 -1.36 -4.90
C LEU A 583 3.70 -1.03 -3.82
N ARG A 584 3.27 -0.51 -2.65
CA ARG A 584 4.18 -0.03 -1.58
C ARG A 584 5.16 -1.09 -1.08
N GLU A 585 4.79 -2.36 -1.20
CA GLU A 585 5.59 -3.50 -0.80
C GLU A 585 6.76 -3.77 -1.75
N VAL A 586 6.62 -3.42 -3.04
CA VAL A 586 7.62 -3.65 -4.09
C VAL A 586 8.46 -2.41 -4.38
N ILE A 587 7.85 -1.22 -4.40
CA ILE A 587 8.57 0.04 -4.65
C ILE A 587 9.60 0.30 -3.54
N SER A 588 10.85 0.62 -3.87
CA SER A 588 11.90 0.98 -2.89
C SER A 588 11.49 2.21 -2.05
N PRO A 589 11.88 2.34 -0.77
CA PRO A 589 11.54 3.53 0.01
C PRO A 589 12.09 4.81 -0.63
N GLU A 590 13.25 4.73 -1.29
CA GLU A 590 13.87 5.84 -2.00
C GLU A 590 13.03 6.28 -3.22
N ALA A 591 12.55 5.34 -4.04
CA ALA A 591 11.68 5.66 -5.17
C ALA A 591 10.31 6.20 -4.69
N TRP A 592 9.77 5.62 -3.62
CA TRP A 592 8.55 6.09 -2.97
C TRP A 592 8.66 7.52 -2.44
N ALA A 593 9.82 7.89 -1.87
CA ALA A 593 10.08 9.24 -1.38
C ALA A 593 10.01 10.26 -2.52
N VAL A 594 10.55 9.96 -3.70
CA VAL A 594 10.47 10.84 -4.88
C VAL A 594 9.01 11.05 -5.32
N LEU A 595 8.20 9.99 -5.39
CA LEU A 595 6.77 10.10 -5.69
C LEU A 595 6.02 10.90 -4.63
N SER A 596 6.41 10.76 -3.36
CA SER A 596 5.83 11.52 -2.26
C SER A 596 6.12 13.02 -2.37
N LEU A 597 7.34 13.40 -2.78
CA LEU A 597 7.69 14.79 -3.08
C LEU A 597 6.81 15.33 -4.22
N LEU A 598 6.67 14.57 -5.31
CA LEU A 598 5.80 14.95 -6.43
C LEU A 598 4.35 15.14 -5.98
N ARG A 599 3.81 14.23 -5.15
CA ARG A 599 2.48 14.35 -4.54
C ARG A 599 2.31 15.65 -3.75
N THR A 600 3.30 16.00 -2.92
CA THR A 600 3.26 17.23 -2.11
C THR A 600 3.18 18.48 -2.98
N GLN A 601 3.83 18.49 -4.14
CA GLN A 601 3.78 19.63 -5.07
C GLN A 601 2.36 19.89 -5.60
N PHE A 602 1.59 18.83 -5.88
CA PHE A 602 0.19 18.95 -6.31
C PHE A 602 -0.79 19.18 -5.15
N GLN A 603 -0.51 18.70 -3.95
CA GLN A 603 -1.39 18.94 -2.79
C GLN A 603 -1.36 20.40 -2.32
N ARG A 604 -0.18 21.03 -2.36
CA ARG A 604 0.01 22.43 -1.95
C ARG A 604 -0.63 23.44 -2.90
N ARG A 605 -0.98 23.01 -4.12
CA ARG A 605 -1.42 23.91 -5.20
C ARG A 605 -2.78 23.47 -5.71
N ARG A 606 -3.77 24.34 -5.57
CA ARG A 606 -5.11 24.13 -6.12
C ARG A 606 -5.32 25.06 -7.31
N LEU A 607 -6.12 24.62 -8.26
CA LEU A 607 -6.57 25.46 -9.36
C LEU A 607 -7.36 26.64 -8.78
N ASN A 608 -6.90 27.87 -9.06
CA ASN A 608 -7.66 29.09 -8.82
C ASN A 608 -8.22 29.58 -10.15
N ARG A 609 -9.52 29.37 -10.39
CA ARG A 609 -10.17 29.77 -11.66
C ARG A 609 -10.19 31.28 -11.89
N ASN A 610 -9.99 32.07 -10.83
CA ASN A 610 -9.93 33.54 -10.88
C ASN A 610 -8.48 34.06 -10.87
N ALA A 611 -7.48 33.19 -11.03
CA ALA A 611 -6.08 33.60 -11.10
C ALA A 611 -5.84 34.55 -12.28
N SER A 612 -5.02 35.59 -12.06
CA SER A 612 -4.52 36.41 -13.16
C SER A 612 -3.64 35.58 -14.12
N GLU A 613 -3.49 36.00 -15.38
CA GLU A 613 -2.60 35.28 -16.32
C GLU A 613 -1.16 35.17 -15.79
N ALA A 614 -0.64 36.20 -15.13
CA ALA A 614 0.69 36.18 -14.54
C ALA A 614 0.81 35.11 -13.43
N GLU A 615 -0.20 35.02 -12.56
CA GLU A 615 -0.25 34.01 -11.51
C GLU A 615 -0.40 32.59 -12.09
N ALA A 616 -1.33 32.41 -13.04
CA ALA A 616 -1.54 31.15 -13.74
C ALA A 616 -0.25 30.65 -14.41
N LYS A 617 0.50 31.54 -15.06
CA LYS A 617 1.80 31.24 -15.68
C LYS A 617 2.85 30.81 -14.65
N ILE A 618 3.02 31.57 -13.56
CA ILE A 618 3.98 31.24 -12.49
C ILE A 618 3.67 29.86 -11.89
N GLN A 619 2.40 29.58 -11.59
CA GLN A 619 1.99 28.30 -11.02
C GLN A 619 2.17 27.15 -12.01
N THR A 620 1.79 27.35 -13.26
CA THR A 620 1.98 26.35 -14.34
C THR A 620 3.45 25.97 -14.45
N ARG A 621 4.34 26.94 -14.58
CA ARG A 621 5.79 26.71 -14.70
C ARG A 621 6.36 25.99 -13.49
N ARG A 622 6.02 26.41 -12.27
CA ARG A 622 6.50 25.77 -11.04
C ARG A 622 6.11 24.29 -10.94
N VAL A 623 4.88 23.95 -11.33
CA VAL A 623 4.42 22.55 -11.29
C VAL A 623 5.06 21.76 -12.43
N ALA A 624 5.19 22.34 -13.62
CA ALA A 624 5.86 21.72 -14.75
C ALA A 624 7.33 21.41 -14.41
N ASP A 625 8.06 22.35 -13.82
CA ASP A 625 9.45 22.16 -13.37
C ASP A 625 9.54 21.02 -12.35
N ALA A 626 8.60 20.92 -11.40
CA ALA A 626 8.56 19.82 -10.44
C ALA A 626 8.31 18.45 -11.11
N VAL A 627 7.42 18.38 -12.10
CA VAL A 627 7.16 17.15 -12.87
C VAL A 627 8.40 16.76 -13.67
N LEU A 628 9.02 17.73 -14.36
CA LEU A 628 10.22 17.54 -15.17
C LEU A 628 11.45 17.14 -14.34
N ALA A 629 11.51 17.51 -13.07
CA ALA A 629 12.55 17.09 -12.15
C ALA A 629 12.27 15.70 -11.52
N HIS A 630 11.09 15.51 -10.94
CA HIS A 630 10.83 14.36 -10.09
C HIS A 630 10.45 13.08 -10.84
N ILE A 631 9.84 13.16 -12.03
CA ILE A 631 9.54 11.94 -12.81
C ILE A 631 10.83 11.25 -13.29
N PRO A 632 11.79 11.94 -13.94
CA PRO A 632 13.06 11.32 -14.31
C PRO A 632 13.85 10.83 -13.08
N GLN A 633 13.81 11.61 -11.99
CA GLN A 633 14.42 11.20 -10.72
C GLN A 633 13.81 9.89 -10.20
N PHE A 634 12.49 9.69 -10.29
CA PHE A 634 11.84 8.45 -9.90
C PHE A 634 12.38 7.26 -10.71
N PHE A 635 12.42 7.37 -12.04
CA PHE A 635 12.92 6.28 -12.89
C PHE A 635 14.40 5.95 -12.61
N ALA A 636 15.25 6.97 -12.44
CA ALA A 636 16.66 6.78 -12.12
C ALA A 636 16.87 6.13 -10.74
N THR A 637 16.16 6.60 -9.71
CA THR A 637 16.24 6.02 -8.37
C THR A 637 15.72 4.59 -8.36
N ALA A 638 14.59 4.31 -9.01
CA ALA A 638 14.00 2.98 -9.07
C ALA A 638 14.95 1.99 -9.77
N GLN A 639 15.56 2.36 -10.89
CA GLN A 639 16.54 1.53 -11.59
C GLN A 639 17.74 1.13 -10.71
N GLN A 640 18.15 1.98 -9.76
CA GLN A 640 19.28 1.70 -8.87
C GLN A 640 18.91 0.93 -7.59
N THR A 641 17.66 1.02 -7.16
CA THR A 641 17.23 0.58 -5.81
C THR A 641 16.25 -0.59 -5.83
N MET A 642 15.59 -0.84 -6.97
CA MET A 642 14.64 -1.94 -7.12
C MET A 642 15.30 -3.14 -7.79
N LEU A 643 14.72 -4.32 -7.56
CA LEU A 643 15.09 -5.51 -8.33
C LEU A 643 14.72 -5.28 -9.79
N ALA A 644 15.60 -5.70 -10.71
CA ALA A 644 15.26 -5.85 -12.12
C ALA A 644 14.43 -7.14 -12.30
N ASP A 645 13.27 -7.17 -11.66
CA ASP A 645 12.26 -8.21 -11.79
C ASP A 645 11.17 -7.79 -12.78
N ASP A 646 10.17 -8.63 -12.96
CA ASP A 646 9.13 -8.37 -13.94
C ASP A 646 8.24 -7.19 -13.51
N GLY A 647 8.12 -6.89 -12.22
CA GLY A 647 7.41 -5.70 -11.75
C GLY A 647 8.03 -4.42 -12.31
N TRP A 648 9.34 -4.21 -12.08
CA TRP A 648 10.04 -3.04 -12.62
C TRP A 648 10.02 -2.99 -14.15
N ARG A 649 10.25 -4.14 -14.79
CA ARG A 649 10.26 -4.22 -16.25
C ARG A 649 8.92 -3.87 -16.89
N PHE A 650 7.80 -4.19 -16.26
CA PHE A 650 6.48 -3.76 -16.74
C PHE A 650 6.28 -2.24 -16.59
N CYS A 651 6.91 -1.59 -15.61
CA CYS A 651 6.94 -0.13 -15.51
C CYS A 651 7.67 0.49 -16.71
N GLU A 652 8.85 -0.04 -17.05
CA GLU A 652 9.61 0.37 -18.23
C GLU A 652 8.83 0.11 -19.52
N LEU A 653 8.20 -1.06 -19.64
CA LEU A 653 7.34 -1.41 -20.77
C LEU A 653 6.21 -0.38 -20.95
N GLY A 654 5.51 -0.03 -19.87
CA GLY A 654 4.48 1.02 -19.90
C GLY A 654 5.03 2.37 -20.36
N MET A 655 6.17 2.80 -19.82
CA MET A 655 6.85 4.03 -20.25
C MET A 655 7.19 4.01 -21.75
N TYR A 656 7.79 2.93 -22.27
CA TYR A 656 8.15 2.84 -23.69
C TYR A 656 6.94 2.76 -24.62
N VAL A 657 5.88 2.04 -24.24
CA VAL A 657 4.62 2.01 -24.99
C VAL A 657 4.02 3.42 -25.09
N GLU A 658 3.94 4.15 -23.98
CA GLU A 658 3.39 5.50 -23.98
C GLU A 658 4.23 6.48 -24.81
N ARG A 659 5.56 6.33 -24.76
CA ARG A 659 6.50 7.10 -25.57
C ARG A 659 6.33 6.81 -27.07
N ALA A 660 6.16 5.55 -27.45
CA ALA A 660 5.89 5.15 -28.84
C ALA A 660 4.58 5.75 -29.36
N ILE A 661 3.49 5.65 -28.58
CA ILE A 661 2.19 6.25 -28.89
C ILE A 661 2.32 7.76 -29.10
N THR A 662 3.01 8.44 -28.18
CA THR A 662 3.21 9.89 -28.23
C THR A 662 3.96 10.32 -29.50
N THR A 663 5.05 9.63 -29.83
CA THR A 663 5.85 9.95 -31.03
C THR A 663 5.12 9.58 -32.31
N ALA A 664 4.39 8.46 -32.36
CA ALA A 664 3.58 8.08 -33.51
C ALA A 664 2.44 9.08 -33.76
N ASN A 665 1.76 9.57 -32.73
CA ASN A 665 0.77 10.64 -32.85
C ASN A 665 1.38 11.94 -33.43
N ALA A 666 2.61 12.27 -33.02
CA ALA A 666 3.32 13.40 -33.58
C ALA A 666 3.69 13.21 -35.06
N ALA A 667 4.15 12.01 -35.43
CA ALA A 667 4.47 11.69 -36.82
C ALA A 667 3.22 11.66 -37.73
N PHE A 668 2.08 11.19 -37.21
CA PHE A 668 0.78 11.31 -37.88
C PHE A 668 0.36 12.78 -38.08
N SER A 669 0.59 13.63 -37.07
CA SER A 669 0.34 15.08 -37.18
C SER A 669 1.25 15.74 -38.23
N VAL A 670 2.52 15.30 -38.33
CA VAL A 670 3.45 15.72 -39.39
C VAL A 670 2.91 15.36 -40.78
N ALA A 671 2.44 14.13 -40.98
CA ALA A 671 1.81 13.71 -42.24
C ALA A 671 0.59 14.59 -42.60
N SER A 672 -0.25 14.91 -41.61
CA SER A 672 -1.39 15.81 -41.78
C SER A 672 -0.97 17.24 -42.16
N SER A 673 0.16 17.73 -41.64
CA SER A 673 0.75 19.02 -42.02
C SER A 673 1.31 19.00 -43.45
N VAL A 674 1.98 17.93 -43.87
CA VAL A 674 2.45 17.74 -45.25
C VAL A 674 1.27 17.84 -46.22
N ARG A 675 0.16 17.14 -45.94
CA ARG A 675 -1.06 17.21 -46.75
C ARG A 675 -1.63 18.64 -46.86
N ARG A 676 -1.56 19.45 -45.79
CA ARG A 676 -2.04 20.85 -45.83
C ARG A 676 -1.09 21.77 -46.59
N ALA A 677 0.22 21.53 -46.51
CA ALA A 677 1.26 22.40 -47.04
C ALA A 677 1.41 22.39 -48.57
N HIS A 678 0.59 21.64 -49.31
CA HIS A 678 0.57 21.64 -50.78
C HIS A 678 0.32 23.02 -51.42
N GLN A 679 -0.01 24.05 -50.63
CA GLN A 679 -0.22 25.43 -51.09
C GLN A 679 0.93 26.41 -50.75
N GLU A 680 1.76 26.20 -49.71
CA GLU A 680 2.86 27.11 -49.30
C GLU A 680 4.03 26.38 -48.54
N ARG A 681 5.21 26.24 -49.18
CA ARG A 681 6.39 25.50 -48.64
C ARG A 681 7.14 26.15 -47.43
N PRO A 682 7.27 27.48 -47.27
CA PRO A 682 8.06 28.07 -46.16
C PRO A 682 7.46 27.82 -44.77
N ALA A 683 6.14 27.58 -44.70
CA ALA A 683 5.46 27.30 -43.45
C ALA A 683 5.83 25.92 -42.87
N LEU A 684 6.11 24.93 -43.73
CA LEU A 684 6.26 23.53 -43.30
C LEU A 684 7.55 23.27 -42.50
N ASP A 685 8.70 23.82 -42.88
CA ASP A 685 9.97 23.70 -42.11
C ASP A 685 9.79 24.22 -40.68
N ILE A 686 9.06 25.33 -40.55
CA ILE A 686 8.72 25.95 -39.28
C ILE A 686 7.85 25.01 -38.43
N GLU A 687 6.80 24.41 -39.01
CA GLU A 687 5.95 23.42 -38.33
C GLU A 687 6.77 22.21 -37.86
N LEU A 688 7.59 21.64 -38.73
CA LEU A 688 8.46 20.49 -38.47
C LEU A 688 9.46 20.75 -37.34
N SER A 689 10.08 21.93 -37.34
CA SER A 689 10.97 22.37 -36.26
C SER A 689 10.25 22.41 -34.91
N VAL A 690 8.97 22.80 -34.87
CA VAL A 690 8.16 22.78 -33.64
C VAL A 690 7.81 21.39 -33.19
N PHE A 691 7.42 20.48 -34.09
CA PHE A 691 7.21 19.08 -33.74
C PHE A 691 8.45 18.51 -33.03
N LEU A 692 9.63 18.76 -33.59
CA LEU A 692 10.89 18.33 -32.99
C LEU A 692 11.19 19.01 -31.65
N ARG A 693 10.88 20.30 -31.48
CA ARG A 693 11.03 21.01 -30.20
C ARG A 693 10.09 20.47 -29.14
N LEU A 694 8.80 20.28 -29.44
CA LEU A 694 7.79 19.79 -28.50
C LEU A 694 8.08 18.36 -28.05
N LEU A 695 8.63 17.53 -28.95
CA LEU A 695 9.18 16.22 -28.60
C LEU A 695 10.54 16.30 -27.91
N GLY A 696 11.18 17.47 -27.79
CA GLY A 696 12.51 17.64 -27.22
C GLY A 696 13.62 16.89 -27.98
N CYS A 697 13.46 16.75 -29.29
CA CYS A 697 14.33 15.97 -30.16
C CYS A 697 15.07 16.83 -31.21
N ARG A 698 14.84 18.15 -31.26
CA ARG A 698 15.40 19.05 -32.30
C ARG A 698 16.93 19.00 -32.38
N ASP A 699 17.62 19.04 -31.24
CA ASP A 699 19.08 19.09 -31.25
C ASP A 699 19.68 17.74 -31.66
N ALA A 700 19.02 16.62 -31.32
CA ALA A 700 19.39 15.29 -31.78
C ALA A 700 19.18 15.14 -33.30
N TYR A 701 18.06 15.64 -33.83
CA TYR A 701 17.81 15.70 -35.28
C TYR A 701 18.90 16.50 -35.99
N ARG A 702 19.21 17.72 -35.50
CA ARG A 702 20.26 18.57 -36.09
C ARG A 702 21.64 17.92 -36.06
N ARG A 703 21.96 17.17 -35.02
CA ARG A 703 23.23 16.42 -34.91
C ARG A 703 23.37 15.34 -35.99
N ILE A 704 22.26 14.72 -36.38
CA ILE A 704 22.25 13.59 -37.33
C ILE A 704 22.15 14.07 -38.77
N TYR A 705 21.13 14.85 -39.12
CA TYR A 705 20.87 15.22 -40.51
C TYR A 705 21.61 16.47 -40.97
N GLN A 706 21.99 17.37 -40.05
CA GLN A 706 22.72 18.61 -40.35
C GLN A 706 22.05 19.51 -41.42
N THR A 707 20.75 19.31 -41.67
CA THR A 707 19.95 20.03 -42.66
C THR A 707 18.79 20.78 -42.01
N ARG A 708 18.01 21.50 -42.83
CA ARG A 708 16.71 22.06 -42.42
C ARG A 708 15.72 20.94 -42.09
N SER A 709 14.59 21.29 -41.48
CA SER A 709 13.57 20.31 -41.13
C SER A 709 12.79 19.98 -42.40
N GLU A 710 13.02 18.79 -42.95
CA GLU A 710 12.33 18.32 -44.16
C GLU A 710 11.41 17.13 -43.81
N PRO A 711 10.28 16.96 -44.50
CA PRO A 711 9.28 15.94 -44.15
C PRO A 711 9.84 14.51 -44.08
N ALA A 712 10.56 14.06 -45.11
CA ALA A 712 11.12 12.72 -45.17
C ALA A 712 12.14 12.45 -44.04
N PRO A 713 13.18 13.30 -43.84
CA PRO A 713 14.11 13.14 -42.73
C PRO A 713 13.44 13.18 -41.35
N VAL A 714 12.43 14.04 -41.15
CA VAL A 714 11.71 14.10 -39.87
C VAL A 714 10.91 12.83 -39.62
N LEU A 715 10.19 12.32 -40.62
CA LEU A 715 9.42 11.07 -40.48
C LEU A 715 10.34 9.86 -40.28
N GLU A 716 11.47 9.77 -41.00
CA GLU A 716 12.48 8.74 -40.76
C GLU A 716 13.03 8.83 -39.34
N PHE A 717 13.40 10.02 -38.89
CA PHE A 717 13.92 10.24 -37.54
C PHE A 717 12.95 9.81 -36.43
N LEU A 718 11.66 10.14 -36.59
CA LEU A 718 10.64 9.81 -35.59
C LEU A 718 10.23 8.34 -35.63
N TRP A 719 10.13 7.72 -36.82
CA TRP A 719 9.70 6.33 -36.95
C TRP A 719 10.84 5.33 -36.81
N GLN A 720 11.97 5.52 -37.50
CA GLN A 720 12.95 4.47 -37.80
C GLN A 720 14.27 4.59 -37.04
N ASN A 721 14.63 5.78 -36.55
CA ASN A 721 15.94 5.99 -35.93
C ASN A 721 16.17 5.15 -34.67
N ALA A 722 17.04 4.15 -34.72
CA ALA A 722 17.29 3.24 -33.60
C ALA A 722 18.18 3.81 -32.48
N ALA A 723 18.73 5.02 -32.63
CA ALA A 723 19.56 5.66 -31.61
C ALA A 723 18.78 6.67 -30.76
N MET A 724 17.65 7.18 -31.26
CA MET A 724 16.87 8.21 -30.59
C MET A 724 15.91 7.61 -29.55
N PRO A 725 16.04 7.90 -28.24
CA PRO A 725 15.22 7.25 -27.21
C PRO A 725 13.71 7.47 -27.33
N ARG A 726 13.29 8.47 -28.12
CA ARG A 726 11.89 8.82 -28.38
C ARG A 726 11.38 8.33 -29.72
N SER A 727 12.20 7.78 -30.60
CA SER A 727 11.67 7.23 -31.84
C SER A 727 10.76 6.03 -31.55
N VAL A 728 9.85 5.76 -32.48
CA VAL A 728 8.99 4.58 -32.43
C VAL A 728 9.84 3.32 -32.45
N MET A 729 10.79 3.20 -33.39
CA MET A 729 11.67 2.05 -33.50
C MET A 729 12.43 1.74 -32.21
N TYR A 730 13.07 2.75 -31.57
CA TYR A 730 13.80 2.53 -30.33
C TYR A 730 12.86 2.00 -29.24
N SER A 731 11.70 2.64 -29.07
CA SER A 731 10.73 2.26 -28.04
C SER A 731 10.21 0.83 -28.25
N LEU A 732 9.86 0.45 -29.48
CA LEU A 732 9.43 -0.91 -29.81
C LEU A 732 10.54 -1.96 -29.61
N GLN A 733 11.80 -1.62 -29.91
CA GLN A 733 12.94 -2.49 -29.64
C GLN A 733 13.16 -2.70 -28.14
N GLN A 734 13.00 -1.66 -27.32
CA GLN A 734 13.05 -1.81 -25.86
C GLN A 734 11.91 -2.68 -25.33
N CYS A 735 10.67 -2.48 -25.81
CA CYS A 735 9.55 -3.36 -25.47
C CYS A 735 9.83 -4.82 -25.82
N THR A 736 10.40 -5.08 -27.01
CA THR A 736 10.77 -6.42 -27.46
C THR A 736 11.85 -7.03 -26.56
N SER A 737 12.89 -6.26 -26.23
CA SER A 737 13.97 -6.69 -25.33
C SER A 737 13.43 -7.08 -23.95
N ILE A 738 12.60 -6.22 -23.37
CA ILE A 738 11.96 -6.46 -22.06
C ILE A 738 11.16 -7.76 -22.09
N LEU A 739 10.23 -7.92 -23.02
CA LEU A 739 9.38 -9.13 -23.05
C LEU A 739 10.18 -10.40 -23.33
N SER A 740 11.25 -10.32 -24.14
CA SER A 740 12.11 -11.48 -24.43
C SER A 740 12.94 -11.96 -23.24
N THR A 741 13.24 -11.06 -22.28
CA THR A 741 14.06 -11.36 -21.10
C THR A 741 13.26 -11.63 -19.83
N SER A 742 12.08 -11.02 -19.70
CA SER A 742 11.23 -11.09 -18.51
C SER A 742 10.45 -12.41 -18.40
N LEU A 743 10.01 -12.95 -19.53
CA LEU A 743 8.99 -13.98 -19.55
C LEU A 743 9.58 -15.38 -19.76
N PRO A 744 8.94 -16.44 -19.23
CA PRO A 744 9.34 -17.81 -19.49
C PRO A 744 9.36 -18.04 -21.00
N LYS A 745 10.50 -18.51 -21.51
CA LYS A 745 10.60 -18.93 -22.91
C LYS A 745 9.52 -19.99 -23.14
N ASN A 746 8.62 -19.73 -24.10
CA ASN A 746 7.51 -20.60 -24.54
C ASN A 746 6.14 -20.43 -23.84
N SER A 747 5.85 -19.32 -23.12
CA SER A 747 4.45 -19.06 -22.77
C SER A 747 3.66 -18.57 -24.00
N PRO A 748 2.42 -19.08 -24.25
CA PRO A 748 1.58 -18.60 -25.35
C PRO A 748 1.36 -17.07 -25.33
N PRO A 749 1.09 -16.43 -24.16
CA PRO A 749 0.91 -14.99 -24.09
C PRO A 749 2.17 -14.19 -24.46
N ALA A 750 3.35 -14.65 -24.03
CA ALA A 750 4.63 -14.05 -24.41
C ALA A 750 4.88 -14.13 -25.90
N THR A 751 4.59 -15.28 -26.49
CA THR A 751 4.80 -15.54 -27.92
C THR A 751 3.90 -14.64 -28.77
N ALA A 752 2.62 -14.51 -28.41
CA ALA A 752 1.68 -13.64 -29.11
C ALA A 752 2.12 -12.16 -29.08
N ALA A 753 2.47 -11.64 -27.91
CA ALA A 753 2.91 -10.26 -27.76
C ALA A 753 4.24 -9.98 -28.48
N LEU A 754 5.19 -10.91 -28.42
CA LEU A 754 6.47 -10.79 -29.13
C LEU A 754 6.29 -10.83 -30.65
N ASN A 755 5.44 -11.72 -31.18
CA ASN A 755 5.15 -11.78 -32.61
C ASN A 755 4.54 -10.46 -33.10
N PHE A 756 3.55 -9.93 -32.37
CA PHE A 756 2.95 -8.64 -32.71
C PHE A 756 3.98 -7.50 -32.73
N LEU A 757 4.86 -7.42 -31.74
CA LEU A 757 5.93 -6.42 -31.70
C LEU A 757 6.94 -6.60 -32.84
N GLN A 758 7.36 -7.84 -33.12
CA GLN A 758 8.30 -8.13 -34.20
C GLN A 758 7.69 -7.77 -35.56
N ASP A 759 6.39 -7.97 -35.75
CA ASP A 759 5.66 -7.56 -36.95
C ASP A 759 5.65 -6.05 -37.10
N LEU A 760 5.35 -5.30 -36.03
CA LEU A 760 5.41 -3.84 -36.06
C LEU A 760 6.82 -3.33 -36.33
N VAL A 761 7.84 -3.89 -35.67
CA VAL A 761 9.24 -3.54 -35.93
C VAL A 761 9.61 -3.80 -37.39
N ARG A 762 9.15 -4.92 -37.97
CA ARG A 762 9.37 -5.23 -39.39
C ARG A 762 8.66 -4.23 -40.31
N GLN A 763 7.42 -3.86 -40.02
CA GLN A 763 6.67 -2.87 -40.79
C GLN A 763 7.37 -1.50 -40.76
N VAL A 764 7.71 -1.00 -39.57
CA VAL A 764 8.39 0.30 -39.42
C VAL A 764 9.76 0.29 -40.09
N ARG A 765 10.52 -0.82 -40.02
CA ARG A 765 11.83 -0.93 -40.70
C ARG A 765 11.71 -0.92 -42.23
N ARG A 766 10.58 -1.35 -42.79
CA ARG A 766 10.35 -1.41 -44.25
C ARG A 766 9.86 -0.09 -44.86
N LEU A 767 9.54 0.91 -44.03
CA LEU A 767 9.12 2.21 -44.54
C LEU A 767 10.28 2.85 -45.32
N ASP A 768 9.99 3.27 -46.55
CA ASP A 768 10.95 4.01 -47.37
C ASP A 768 10.39 5.42 -47.62
N TRP A 769 10.65 6.30 -46.65
CA TRP A 769 10.21 7.69 -46.74
C TRP A 769 10.85 8.42 -47.91
N TYR A 770 12.07 8.06 -48.32
CA TYR A 770 12.73 8.75 -49.42
C TYR A 770 12.02 8.47 -50.74
N SER A 771 11.79 7.19 -51.06
CA SER A 771 11.06 6.80 -52.27
C SER A 771 9.62 7.33 -52.26
N PHE A 772 8.94 7.28 -51.10
CA PHE A 772 7.59 7.83 -50.97
C PHE A 772 7.52 9.33 -51.28
N PHE A 773 8.46 10.13 -50.75
CA PHE A 773 8.46 11.57 -51.02
C PHE A 773 8.93 11.92 -52.43
N LEU A 774 9.80 11.10 -53.06
CA LEU A 774 10.13 11.24 -54.48
C LEU A 774 8.88 11.04 -55.35
N GLU A 775 8.12 9.97 -55.12
CA GLU A 775 6.86 9.73 -55.82
C GLU A 775 5.86 10.87 -55.62
N LEU A 776 5.79 11.42 -54.40
CA LEU A 776 4.96 12.58 -54.05
C LEU A 776 5.34 13.87 -54.77
N GLU A 777 6.62 14.07 -55.09
CA GLU A 777 7.06 15.21 -55.88
C GLU A 777 6.78 15.04 -57.38
N GLU A 778 6.92 13.81 -57.90
CA GLU A 778 6.75 13.46 -59.31
C GLU A 778 5.30 13.24 -59.74
N SER A 779 4.40 12.91 -58.80
CA SER A 779 3.01 12.56 -59.11
C SER A 779 2.15 13.75 -59.55
N PRO A 780 1.31 13.58 -60.58
CA PRO A 780 0.33 14.59 -61.00
C PRO A 780 -0.79 14.78 -59.97
N ASP A 781 -1.12 13.76 -59.17
CA ASP A 781 -2.20 13.78 -58.15
C ASP A 781 -1.62 13.80 -56.72
N ARG A 782 -0.90 14.87 -56.40
CA ARG A 782 -0.21 15.05 -55.09
C ARG A 782 -1.12 14.94 -53.87
N VAL A 783 -2.39 15.33 -53.99
CA VAL A 783 -3.37 15.25 -52.90
C VAL A 783 -3.67 13.79 -52.54
N LEU A 784 -3.82 12.92 -53.55
CA LEU A 784 -4.10 11.51 -53.35
C LEU A 784 -2.96 10.83 -52.60
N GLN A 785 -1.72 11.06 -53.02
CA GLN A 785 -0.55 10.49 -52.35
C GLN A 785 -0.33 11.07 -50.93
N ALA A 786 -0.67 12.34 -50.69
CA ALA A 786 -0.64 12.86 -49.34
C ALA A 786 -1.76 12.28 -48.44
N ASP A 787 -2.92 11.93 -48.99
CA ASP A 787 -3.95 11.16 -48.28
C ASP A 787 -3.47 9.74 -47.96
N GLU A 788 -2.71 9.10 -48.85
CA GLU A 788 -2.06 7.81 -48.58
C GLU A 788 -1.03 7.89 -47.45
N LEU A 789 -0.23 8.97 -47.37
CA LEU A 789 0.69 9.22 -46.25
C LEU A 789 -0.05 9.28 -44.90
N VAL A 790 -1.16 10.03 -44.88
CA VAL A 790 -2.00 10.18 -43.69
C VAL A 790 -2.62 8.83 -43.32
N ALA A 791 -3.15 8.08 -44.28
CA ALA A 791 -3.73 6.76 -44.05
C ALA A 791 -2.69 5.75 -43.53
N LEU A 792 -1.48 5.74 -44.08
CA LEU A 792 -0.39 4.87 -43.64
C LEU A 792 0.03 5.17 -42.20
N THR A 793 0.24 6.45 -41.89
CA THR A 793 0.64 6.87 -40.53
C THR A 793 -0.47 6.69 -39.51
N ASP A 794 -1.74 6.86 -39.89
CA ASP A 794 -2.91 6.54 -39.05
C ASP A 794 -3.00 5.05 -38.76
N HIS A 795 -2.81 4.20 -39.78
CA HIS A 795 -2.83 2.74 -39.63
C HIS A 795 -1.75 2.25 -38.67
N LEU A 796 -0.51 2.71 -38.84
CA LEU A 796 0.60 2.36 -37.94
C LEU A 796 0.38 2.91 -36.53
N PHE A 797 -0.15 4.12 -36.41
CA PHE A 797 -0.50 4.70 -35.12
C PHE A 797 -1.56 3.86 -34.38
N ALA A 798 -2.63 3.48 -35.07
CA ALA A 798 -3.68 2.62 -34.52
C ALA A 798 -3.14 1.25 -34.08
N GLN A 799 -2.21 0.66 -34.82
CA GLN A 799 -1.55 -0.59 -34.41
C GLN A 799 -0.66 -0.41 -33.16
N ILE A 800 0.03 0.73 -33.02
CA ILE A 800 0.79 1.03 -31.80
C ILE A 800 -0.16 1.23 -30.61
N GLU A 801 -1.34 1.83 -30.81
CA GLU A 801 -2.37 1.87 -29.76
C GLU A 801 -2.87 0.46 -29.41
N GLN A 802 -3.00 -0.43 -30.39
CA GLN A 802 -3.39 -1.83 -30.18
C GLN A 802 -2.40 -2.63 -29.32
N LEU A 803 -1.12 -2.26 -29.32
CA LEU A 803 -0.09 -2.89 -28.47
C LEU A 803 -0.49 -2.89 -26.99
N HIS A 804 -1.21 -1.86 -26.53
CA HIS A 804 -1.72 -1.83 -25.17
C HIS A 804 -2.65 -3.01 -24.87
N TYR A 805 -3.62 -3.28 -25.74
CA TYR A 805 -4.58 -4.37 -25.55
C TYR A 805 -3.88 -5.73 -25.63
N VAL A 806 -2.93 -5.88 -26.56
CA VAL A 806 -2.10 -7.10 -26.65
C VAL A 806 -1.36 -7.35 -25.34
N ILE A 807 -0.77 -6.34 -24.70
CA ILE A 807 -0.11 -6.50 -23.39
C ILE A 807 -1.14 -6.77 -22.28
N ALA A 808 -2.24 -6.01 -22.25
CA ALA A 808 -3.24 -6.10 -21.19
C ALA A 808 -3.92 -7.47 -21.15
N ASP A 809 -4.36 -7.98 -22.30
CA ASP A 809 -5.12 -9.23 -22.39
C ASP A 809 -4.26 -10.45 -22.07
N ASN A 810 -2.99 -10.40 -22.44
CA ASN A 810 -2.05 -11.52 -22.29
C ASN A 810 -1.39 -11.60 -20.91
N PHE A 811 -1.14 -10.47 -20.24
CA PHE A 811 -0.36 -10.47 -18.98
C PHE A 811 -1.14 -9.93 -17.77
N LEU A 812 -2.14 -9.08 -17.99
CA LEU A 812 -2.81 -8.36 -16.90
C LEU A 812 -4.16 -9.02 -16.58
N ASN A 813 -4.97 -9.29 -17.61
CA ASN A 813 -6.34 -9.80 -17.47
C ASN A 813 -6.48 -11.33 -17.64
N HIS A 814 -5.47 -12.01 -18.19
CA HIS A 814 -5.44 -13.48 -18.44
C HIS A 814 -6.66 -14.05 -19.19
N GLN A 815 -7.40 -13.23 -19.95
CA GLN A 815 -8.59 -13.69 -20.68
C GLN A 815 -8.23 -14.74 -21.74
N SER A 816 -7.04 -14.66 -22.33
CA SER A 816 -6.53 -15.61 -23.32
C SER A 816 -6.24 -17.00 -22.75
N ILE A 817 -5.88 -17.12 -21.47
CA ILE A 817 -5.55 -18.41 -20.83
C ILE A 817 -6.81 -19.19 -20.43
N ILE A 818 -7.92 -18.49 -20.18
CA ILE A 818 -9.21 -19.11 -19.82
C ILE A 818 -9.93 -19.68 -21.05
N SER A 819 -9.56 -19.23 -22.25
CA SER A 819 -10.26 -19.54 -23.50
C SER A 819 -9.56 -20.60 -24.37
N GLU A 820 -8.41 -21.13 -23.97
CA GLU A 820 -7.86 -22.35 -24.58
C GLU A 820 -8.52 -23.59 -23.93
N PRO A 821 -9.33 -24.37 -24.66
CA PRO A 821 -9.73 -25.69 -24.17
C PRO A 821 -8.46 -26.54 -24.07
N GLU A 822 -8.21 -27.14 -22.91
CA GLU A 822 -7.22 -28.21 -22.82
C GLU A 822 -7.52 -29.25 -23.92
N PRO A 823 -6.50 -29.79 -24.63
CA PRO A 823 -6.71 -30.96 -25.45
C PRO A 823 -7.23 -32.07 -24.53
N THR A 824 -8.47 -32.49 -24.77
CA THR A 824 -9.08 -33.60 -24.06
C THR A 824 -8.15 -34.79 -24.12
N LEU A 825 -7.80 -35.36 -22.96
CA LEU A 825 -7.00 -36.58 -22.83
C LEU A 825 -7.65 -37.83 -23.49
N PHE A 826 -8.75 -37.66 -24.22
CA PHE A 826 -9.29 -38.61 -25.18
C PHE A 826 -9.81 -37.84 -26.40
N GLY A 827 -9.05 -37.86 -27.51
CA GLY A 827 -9.48 -37.40 -28.84
C GLY A 827 -8.83 -36.10 -29.27
#